data_AF-A0A7G2C9Y2-F1
#
_entry.id   AF-A0A7G2C9Y2-F1
#
_cell.length_a   1.000
_cell.length_b   1.000
_cell.length_c   1.000
_cell.angle_alpha   90.00
_cell.angle_beta   90.00
_cell.angle_gamma   90.00
#
_symmetry.space_group_name_H-M   'P 1'
#
loop_
_entity.id
_entity.type
_entity.pdbx_description
1 polymer ?
#
loop_
_entity_poly.entity_id
_entity_poly.type
_entity_poly.pdbx_seq_one_letter_code
_entity_poly.pdbx_strand_id
1 'polypeptide(L)'
;MASAYSSKFTAEGLECVEKISNYVHAVGRVNDTGGSCILLSLPTADMSRITRDGGMQEVLGDSFRSSNRSIRLSPFEIEKISSMAVLLTTSHVFPCRESATGSFVTFLEKTVAGAAAQFGRQPQPLTVRTRSDAVFITSISNEAQTSAARQLQVGESTEGGRSTTAASSPQPSTTDEIGYSITCCDVKPLKRNMRYTMGESDVSFAGKSYSIRTASAAESFVSLKGKKNANDDLFLVKPLPLPLLLSSISPVHEGDIHLLITFTDGVKQYIVKKVEHVEEDFCTYVEDKNSSPCSGGPVFNKKGDFVGIQHQTGKESICLFSKSITKHLFAMGLLGVCRAPISDLTFNVLNTHLASTNNMVTTQAFKKQKNADGLKRLIDVGRGGDQLANFKDVERLQRQRTKEIPVPQREPSFEEVYDEFFYNFYSLLLMLRSFSYSSALTKKILQEIVKPEHLNELKSVSADGGVGFILEVIDGHPQDEGLIVSALTALSRICLYESNLQTFIQVDGVPSVMEILKEYIHEPRILQWGIYCLVQVTKVDAPRRSKTVEYVAQMQGIEMAHYILYNHGGLLQAHLTDWTAKLLYNIIEVNHRFVAIFLHENLPSLLVTKLIECKEEPSLVASLLKLLSKLLLPYAHTKVKLTVKSCRRRKRVIPHW
;
A
#
# COMPACT_ATOMS: atom_id res chain seq x y z
N MET A 1 7.12 12.47 -40.02
CA MET A 1 7.48 12.13 -38.62
C MET A 1 8.66 11.17 -38.50
N ALA A 2 9.00 10.32 -39.48
CA ALA A 2 10.19 9.45 -39.40
C ALA A 2 11.55 10.18 -39.51
N SER A 3 11.61 11.40 -40.09
CA SER A 3 12.88 12.13 -40.26
C SER A 3 13.34 12.95 -39.04
N ALA A 4 12.49 13.11 -38.00
CA ALA A 4 12.87 13.84 -36.78
C ALA A 4 13.66 12.98 -35.78
N TYR A 5 13.67 11.66 -35.96
CA TYR A 5 14.34 10.72 -35.05
C TYR A 5 15.77 10.36 -35.48
N SER A 6 16.20 10.70 -36.70
CA SER A 6 17.33 10.01 -37.35
C SER A 6 18.72 10.61 -37.12
N SER A 7 18.88 11.85 -36.64
CA SER A 7 20.21 12.51 -36.66
C SER A 7 20.86 12.76 -35.29
N LYS A 8 20.24 12.37 -34.17
CA LYS A 8 20.75 12.72 -32.82
C LYS A 8 20.93 11.56 -31.84
N PHE A 9 20.55 10.33 -32.19
CA PHE A 9 20.81 9.20 -31.30
C PHE A 9 22.21 8.64 -31.54
N THR A 10 23.05 8.73 -30.51
CA THR A 10 24.25 7.89 -30.45
C THR A 10 23.83 6.42 -30.37
N ALA A 11 24.63 5.50 -30.90
CA ALA A 11 24.36 4.07 -30.80
C ALA A 11 24.17 3.62 -29.33
N GLU A 12 24.91 4.25 -28.40
CA GLU A 12 24.78 4.04 -26.96
C GLU A 12 23.40 4.45 -26.42
N GLY A 13 22.87 5.59 -26.88
CA GLY A 13 21.54 6.06 -26.47
C GLY A 13 20.42 5.11 -26.91
N LEU A 14 20.53 4.56 -28.12
CA LEU A 14 19.55 3.60 -28.63
C LEU A 14 19.54 2.31 -27.81
N GLU A 15 20.72 1.78 -27.46
CA GLU A 15 20.84 0.59 -26.61
C GLU A 15 20.20 0.81 -25.23
N CYS A 16 20.38 2.00 -24.64
CA CYS A 16 19.75 2.34 -23.37
C CYS A 16 18.22 2.41 -23.50
N VAL A 17 17.69 3.05 -24.56
CA VAL A 17 16.25 3.15 -24.82
C VAL A 17 15.61 1.77 -24.96
N GLU A 18 16.27 0.82 -25.62
CA GLU A 18 15.78 -0.55 -25.74
C GLU A 18 15.57 -1.22 -24.38
N LYS A 19 16.54 -1.06 -23.46
CA LYS A 19 16.50 -1.63 -22.10
C LYS A 19 15.34 -1.09 -21.25
N ILE A 20 14.97 0.18 -21.45
CA ILE A 20 13.95 0.86 -20.64
C ILE A 20 12.59 0.99 -21.34
N SER A 21 12.45 0.46 -22.56
CA SER A 21 11.26 0.59 -23.41
C SER A 21 9.95 0.15 -22.74
N ASN A 22 10.03 -0.69 -21.71
CA ASN A 22 8.92 -1.14 -20.87
C ASN A 22 8.43 -0.10 -19.86
N TYR A 23 9.11 1.03 -19.66
CA TYR A 23 8.77 2.04 -18.65
C TYR A 23 8.63 3.45 -19.22
N VAL A 24 9.05 3.67 -20.47
CA VAL A 24 8.96 4.97 -21.16
C VAL A 24 7.55 5.57 -21.11
N HIS A 25 6.51 4.74 -21.06
CA HIS A 25 5.12 5.18 -20.99
C HIS A 25 4.69 5.68 -19.61
N ALA A 26 5.38 5.27 -18.53
CA ALA A 26 5.16 5.80 -17.18
C ALA A 26 5.50 7.29 -17.07
N VAL A 27 6.16 7.85 -18.09
CA VAL A 27 6.57 9.26 -18.14
C VAL A 27 5.50 10.11 -18.81
N GLY A 28 4.90 10.97 -18.01
CA GLY A 28 3.89 11.95 -18.41
C GLY A 28 4.43 13.39 -18.39
N ARG A 29 3.68 14.27 -19.04
CA ARG A 29 3.90 15.72 -19.05
C ARG A 29 2.77 16.41 -18.28
N VAL A 30 3.11 17.38 -17.43
CA VAL A 30 2.16 18.30 -16.81
C VAL A 30 1.79 19.36 -17.85
N ASN A 31 0.53 19.41 -18.27
CA ASN A 31 0.09 20.15 -19.45
C ASN A 31 0.31 21.66 -19.32
N ASP A 32 -0.02 22.23 -18.16
CA ASP A 32 -0.08 23.68 -17.97
C ASP A 32 1.29 24.31 -17.76
N THR A 33 2.23 23.55 -17.23
CA THR A 33 3.54 24.06 -16.79
C THR A 33 4.70 23.55 -17.63
N GLY A 34 4.42 22.58 -18.51
CA GLY A 34 5.43 21.91 -19.30
C GLY A 34 6.31 20.95 -18.50
N GLY A 35 6.09 20.80 -17.19
CA GLY A 35 6.82 19.88 -16.34
C GLY A 35 6.60 18.40 -16.69
N SER A 36 7.31 17.55 -15.98
CA SER A 36 7.29 16.09 -16.15
C SER A 36 6.81 15.40 -14.89
N CYS A 37 6.24 14.21 -15.08
CA CYS A 37 5.90 13.33 -13.98
C CYS A 37 6.17 11.85 -14.32
N ILE A 38 6.27 11.04 -13.27
CA ILE A 38 6.40 9.60 -13.35
C ILE A 38 5.21 8.97 -12.63
N LEU A 39 4.56 8.02 -13.29
CA LEU A 39 3.57 7.14 -12.66
C LEU A 39 4.28 6.09 -11.81
N LEU A 40 4.18 6.21 -10.48
CA LEU A 40 4.86 5.30 -9.55
C LEU A 40 4.05 4.05 -9.22
N SER A 41 2.73 4.19 -9.11
CA SER A 41 1.85 3.09 -8.70
C SER A 41 0.48 3.24 -9.31
N LEU A 42 -0.16 2.11 -9.57
CA LEU A 42 -1.57 2.03 -9.92
C LEU A 42 -2.37 1.57 -8.70
N PRO A 43 -3.65 1.93 -8.62
CA PRO A 43 -4.50 1.41 -7.56
C PRO A 43 -4.59 -0.12 -7.72
N THR A 44 -4.22 -0.86 -6.68
CA THR A 44 -4.53 -2.28 -6.60
C THR A 44 -5.94 -2.46 -6.04
N ALA A 45 -6.63 -3.55 -6.36
CA ALA A 45 -7.97 -3.83 -5.85
C ALA A 45 -8.04 -3.72 -4.31
N ASP A 46 -6.93 -3.98 -3.62
CA ASP A 46 -6.78 -3.88 -2.16
C ASP A 46 -6.81 -2.44 -1.61
N MET A 47 -6.62 -1.39 -2.43
CA MET A 47 -6.77 0.02 -1.99
C MET A 47 -8.20 0.33 -1.49
N SER A 48 -9.20 -0.39 -2.01
CA SER A 48 -10.59 -0.21 -1.60
C SER A 48 -10.86 -0.64 -0.16
N ARG A 49 -9.98 -1.45 0.44
CA ARG A 49 -10.16 -1.96 1.82
C ARG A 49 -9.54 -1.01 2.84
N ILE A 50 -8.32 -0.54 2.60
CA ILE A 50 -7.60 0.37 3.53
C ILE A 50 -8.35 1.69 3.76
N THR A 51 -9.11 2.13 2.77
CA THR A 51 -9.79 3.42 2.84
C THR A 51 -11.09 3.37 3.63
N ARG A 52 -11.64 2.19 3.93
CA ARG A 52 -12.85 2.08 4.76
C ARG A 52 -12.68 2.66 6.17
N ASP A 53 -11.46 2.60 6.72
CA ASP A 53 -11.23 2.80 8.16
C ASP A 53 -10.19 3.90 8.51
N GLY A 54 -9.93 4.84 7.59
CA GLY A 54 -9.29 6.12 7.95
C GLY A 54 -7.75 6.18 7.94
N GLY A 55 -7.04 5.15 7.49
CA GLY A 55 -5.56 5.09 7.49
C GLY A 55 -4.84 6.16 6.66
N MET A 56 -5.53 6.83 5.72
CA MET A 56 -4.95 7.94 4.96
C MET A 56 -5.05 9.30 5.66
N GLN A 57 -5.85 9.41 6.73
CA GLN A 57 -6.20 10.72 7.31
C GLN A 57 -5.09 11.30 8.19
N GLU A 58 -4.18 10.48 8.74
CA GLU A 58 -3.04 10.97 9.54
C GLU A 58 -1.86 11.51 8.71
N VAL A 59 -1.87 11.34 7.38
CA VAL A 59 -0.93 12.06 6.49
C VAL A 59 -1.36 13.53 6.29
N LEU A 60 -2.58 13.87 6.70
CA LEU A 60 -3.11 15.23 6.62
C LEU A 60 -2.77 15.98 7.92
N GLY A 61 -1.70 16.77 7.89
CA GLY A 61 -1.12 17.44 9.05
C GLY A 61 -2.12 18.20 9.95
N ASP A 62 -1.83 18.15 11.27
CA ASP A 62 -2.22 18.96 12.44
C ASP A 62 -3.61 19.63 12.60
N SER A 63 -4.45 19.70 11.57
CA SER A 63 -5.72 20.45 11.61
C SER A 63 -6.95 19.61 12.00
N PHE A 64 -6.80 18.29 12.25
CA PHE A 64 -7.95 17.39 12.50
C PHE A 64 -7.94 16.67 13.87
N ARG A 65 -7.20 17.17 14.86
CA ARG A 65 -7.10 16.53 16.20
C ARG A 65 -8.35 16.62 17.11
N SER A 66 -9.51 17.11 16.66
CA SER A 66 -10.64 17.41 17.57
C SER A 66 -11.95 16.63 17.33
N SER A 67 -12.05 15.71 16.37
CA SER A 67 -13.32 15.00 16.13
C SER A 67 -13.12 13.52 15.84
N ASN A 68 -13.02 12.73 16.92
CA ASN A 68 -13.08 11.25 16.91
C ASN A 68 -14.48 10.75 16.53
N ARG A 69 -14.90 10.98 15.29
CA ARG A 69 -15.90 10.14 14.64
C ARG A 69 -15.15 9.28 13.63
N SER A 70 -15.22 7.97 13.79
CA SER A 70 -14.96 7.02 12.71
C SER A 70 -15.77 7.50 11.49
N ILE A 71 -15.10 8.15 10.55
CA ILE A 71 -15.71 8.53 9.27
C ILE A 71 -15.70 7.24 8.47
N ARG A 72 -16.78 6.46 8.60
CA ARG A 72 -17.05 5.38 7.66
C ARG A 72 -17.13 6.00 6.28
N LEU A 73 -16.08 5.81 5.47
CA LEU A 73 -16.11 6.27 4.09
C LEU A 73 -17.29 5.59 3.40
N SER A 74 -18.09 6.39 2.71
CA SER A 74 -19.17 5.87 1.89
C SER A 74 -18.61 4.91 0.83
N PRO A 75 -19.37 3.90 0.38
CA PRO A 75 -18.97 3.03 -0.73
C PRO A 75 -18.46 3.80 -1.96
N PHE A 76 -18.97 5.01 -2.17
CA PHE A 76 -18.56 5.93 -3.23
C PHE A 76 -17.14 6.50 -3.04
N GLU A 77 -16.75 6.87 -1.82
CA GLU A 77 -15.41 7.38 -1.51
C GLU A 77 -14.35 6.28 -1.63
N ILE A 78 -14.70 5.06 -1.24
CA ILE A 78 -13.86 3.86 -1.42
C ILE A 78 -13.61 3.57 -2.90
N GLU A 79 -14.67 3.65 -3.72
CA GLU A 79 -14.55 3.48 -5.18
C GLU A 79 -13.74 4.62 -5.85
N LYS A 80 -13.69 5.78 -5.20
CA LYS A 80 -12.91 6.94 -5.62
C LYS A 80 -11.41 6.70 -5.37
N ILE A 81 -11.04 6.18 -4.20
CA ILE A 81 -9.63 5.97 -3.84
C ILE A 81 -9.04 4.74 -4.55
N SER A 82 -9.85 3.71 -4.81
CA SER A 82 -9.45 2.56 -5.63
C SER A 82 -9.22 2.89 -7.11
N SER A 83 -9.35 4.17 -7.51
CA SER A 83 -9.04 4.64 -8.86
C SER A 83 -7.87 5.62 -8.93
N MET A 84 -7.18 5.84 -7.80
CA MET A 84 -6.07 6.79 -7.73
C MET A 84 -4.74 6.11 -8.02
N ALA A 85 -3.98 6.68 -8.95
CA ALA A 85 -2.56 6.40 -9.08
C ALA A 85 -1.71 7.46 -8.40
N VAL A 86 -0.45 7.12 -8.16
CA VAL A 86 0.54 8.00 -7.54
C VAL A 86 1.48 8.54 -8.61
N LEU A 87 1.65 9.85 -8.60
CA LEU A 87 2.51 10.60 -9.49
C LEU A 87 3.65 11.23 -8.71
N LEU A 88 4.83 11.21 -9.31
CA LEU A 88 6.01 11.92 -8.83
C LEU A 88 6.39 12.96 -9.88
N THR A 89 6.26 14.24 -9.54
CA THR A 89 6.62 15.37 -10.40
C THR A 89 7.94 15.99 -9.93
N THR A 90 8.77 16.45 -10.86
CA THR A 90 10.13 16.91 -10.53
C THR A 90 10.50 18.25 -11.14
N SER A 91 10.33 18.42 -12.45
CA SER A 91 10.60 19.70 -13.11
C SER A 91 9.53 20.75 -12.90
N HIS A 92 8.38 20.33 -12.36
CA HIS A 92 7.38 21.22 -11.82
C HIS A 92 7.00 20.68 -10.45
N VAL A 93 7.73 21.14 -9.43
CA VAL A 93 7.37 20.89 -8.04
C VAL A 93 6.18 21.78 -7.75
N PHE A 94 5.05 21.17 -7.41
CA PHE A 94 3.90 21.95 -7.03
C PHE A 94 4.21 22.66 -5.71
N PRO A 95 4.11 24.00 -5.64
CA PRO A 95 4.41 24.74 -4.41
C PRO A 95 3.39 24.45 -3.31
N CYS A 96 2.13 24.24 -3.68
CA CYS A 96 1.04 24.01 -2.74
C CYS A 96 -0.04 23.08 -3.31
N ARG A 97 -0.93 22.59 -2.43
CA ARG A 97 -2.04 21.71 -2.79
C ARG A 97 -2.94 22.31 -3.87
N GLU A 98 -3.21 23.60 -3.81
CA GLU A 98 -4.10 24.32 -4.73
C GLU A 98 -3.51 24.30 -6.14
N SER A 99 -2.20 24.49 -6.27
CA SER A 99 -1.50 24.47 -7.56
C SER A 99 -1.54 23.10 -8.25
N ALA A 100 -1.57 22.02 -7.47
CA ALA A 100 -1.70 20.65 -7.96
C ALA A 100 -3.15 20.23 -8.21
N THR A 101 -4.15 20.92 -7.62
CA THR A 101 -5.55 20.55 -7.78
C THR A 101 -6.02 20.94 -9.17
N GLY A 102 -6.37 19.95 -9.99
CA GLY A 102 -6.97 20.20 -11.30
C GLY A 102 -6.01 20.45 -12.43
N SER A 103 -4.70 20.37 -12.19
CA SER A 103 -3.73 20.23 -13.28
C SER A 103 -3.98 18.94 -14.05
N PHE A 104 -3.53 18.91 -15.30
CA PHE A 104 -3.64 17.73 -16.15
C PHE A 104 -2.27 17.16 -16.45
N VAL A 105 -2.18 15.84 -16.41
CA VAL A 105 -1.00 15.08 -16.79
C VAL A 105 -1.33 14.24 -18.01
N THR A 106 -0.51 14.35 -19.04
CA THR A 106 -0.65 13.56 -20.27
C THR A 106 0.48 12.54 -20.38
N PHE A 107 0.13 11.26 -20.34
CA PHE A 107 1.02 10.16 -20.69
C PHE A 107 0.96 9.89 -22.18
N LEU A 108 2.12 9.78 -22.81
CA LEU A 108 2.21 9.41 -24.21
C LEU A 108 2.36 7.89 -24.33
N GLU A 109 1.39 7.23 -24.96
CA GLU A 109 1.48 5.81 -25.33
C GLU A 109 2.66 5.62 -26.31
N LYS A 110 3.37 4.49 -26.17
CA LYS A 110 4.68 4.17 -26.78
C LYS A 110 4.96 4.83 -28.15
N THR A 111 5.99 5.66 -28.22
CA THR A 111 6.67 6.02 -29.48
C THR A 111 8.13 5.54 -29.45
N VAL A 112 8.32 4.22 -29.40
CA VAL A 112 9.58 3.63 -29.89
C VAL A 112 9.28 3.18 -31.31
N ALA A 113 10.18 3.42 -32.26
CA ALA A 113 10.00 3.01 -33.65
C ALA A 113 9.59 1.53 -33.72
N GLY A 114 8.49 1.23 -34.42
CA GLY A 114 7.91 -0.12 -34.50
C GLY A 114 6.84 -0.46 -33.45
N ALA A 115 6.63 0.35 -32.40
CA ALA A 115 5.56 0.11 -31.43
C ALA A 115 4.16 0.21 -32.08
N ALA A 116 3.94 1.19 -32.95
CA ALA A 116 2.69 1.30 -33.71
C ALA A 116 2.45 0.08 -34.61
N ALA A 117 3.51 -0.52 -35.17
CA ALA A 117 3.42 -1.77 -35.91
C ALA A 117 3.15 -2.97 -35.00
N GLN A 118 3.74 -2.99 -33.79
CA GLN A 118 3.51 -4.04 -32.79
C GLN A 118 2.07 -4.07 -32.27
N PHE A 119 1.42 -2.91 -32.11
CA PHE A 119 0.04 -2.80 -31.62
C PHE A 119 -1.01 -2.63 -32.72
N GLY A 120 -0.60 -2.48 -33.99
CA GLY A 120 -1.51 -2.27 -35.11
C GLY A 120 -2.36 -0.99 -35.03
N ARG A 121 -2.00 -0.03 -34.17
CA ARG A 121 -2.76 1.21 -33.95
C ARG A 121 -1.85 2.38 -33.61
N GLN A 122 -2.37 3.59 -33.84
CA GLN A 122 -1.69 4.80 -33.38
C GLN A 122 -1.78 4.93 -31.85
N PRO A 123 -0.66 5.22 -31.16
CA PRO A 123 -0.67 5.48 -29.73
C PRO A 123 -1.57 6.67 -29.40
N GLN A 124 -2.48 6.52 -28.44
CA GLN A 124 -3.34 7.60 -27.95
C GLN A 124 -2.76 8.17 -26.65
N PRO A 125 -2.66 9.50 -26.51
CA PRO A 125 -2.29 10.11 -25.25
C PRO A 125 -3.37 9.82 -24.19
N LEU A 126 -2.93 9.46 -22.99
CA LEU A 126 -3.80 9.31 -21.81
C LEU A 126 -3.64 10.54 -20.94
N THR A 127 -4.66 11.40 -20.92
CA THR A 127 -4.70 12.57 -20.03
C THR A 127 -5.49 12.25 -18.77
N VAL A 128 -4.87 12.44 -17.61
CA VAL A 128 -5.46 12.25 -16.29
C VAL A 128 -5.42 13.56 -15.52
N ARG A 129 -6.38 13.74 -14.60
CA ARG A 129 -6.45 14.92 -13.72
C ARG A 129 -5.72 14.64 -12.43
N THR A 130 -4.86 15.56 -12.00
CA THR A 130 -4.17 15.49 -10.70
C THR A 130 -5.10 15.86 -9.56
N ARG A 131 -4.84 15.24 -8.42
CA ARG A 131 -5.62 15.30 -7.20
C ARG A 131 -4.70 15.37 -6.00
N SER A 132 -4.65 16.54 -5.40
CA SER A 132 -3.88 16.81 -4.19
C SER A 132 -4.75 16.79 -2.93
N ASP A 133 -6.06 16.57 -3.07
CA ASP A 133 -6.98 16.33 -1.96
C ASP A 133 -6.72 15.00 -1.25
N ALA A 134 -6.14 14.02 -1.96
CA ALA A 134 -5.76 12.72 -1.40
C ALA A 134 -4.33 12.70 -0.86
N VAL A 135 -3.33 12.97 -1.71
CA VAL A 135 -1.91 13.00 -1.33
C VAL A 135 -1.27 14.24 -1.94
N PHE A 136 -0.56 14.98 -1.11
CA PHE A 136 0.29 16.07 -1.56
C PHE A 136 1.52 16.11 -0.67
N ILE A 137 2.68 15.85 -1.26
CA ILE A 137 3.97 15.90 -0.59
C ILE A 137 4.86 16.77 -1.46
N THR A 138 5.62 17.66 -0.85
CA THR A 138 6.69 18.41 -1.52
C THR A 138 7.96 18.25 -0.69
N SER A 139 9.10 18.06 -1.35
CA SER A 139 10.40 17.99 -0.67
C SER A 139 10.95 19.38 -0.32
N ILE A 140 10.30 20.45 -0.77
CA ILE A 140 10.69 21.82 -0.51
C ILE A 140 10.26 22.20 0.91
N SER A 141 11.16 22.78 1.70
CA SER A 141 10.87 23.16 3.09
C SER A 141 9.90 24.34 3.16
N ASN A 142 8.93 24.26 4.08
CA ASN A 142 7.96 25.35 4.31
C ASN A 142 8.63 26.65 4.80
N GLU A 143 9.85 26.61 5.34
CA GLU A 143 10.56 27.80 5.81
C GLU A 143 10.83 28.80 4.68
N ALA A 144 11.12 28.30 3.48
CA ALA A 144 11.31 29.12 2.30
C ALA A 144 9.98 29.70 1.76
N GLN A 145 8.89 28.94 1.87
CA GLN A 145 7.55 29.42 1.52
C GLN A 145 7.04 30.52 2.46
N THR A 146 7.33 30.39 3.76
CA THR A 146 6.86 31.33 4.79
C THR A 146 7.59 32.68 4.68
N SER A 147 8.84 32.68 4.23
CA SER A 147 9.64 33.89 4.02
C SER A 147 9.21 34.64 2.75
N ALA A 148 8.84 33.94 1.67
CA ALA A 148 8.23 34.54 0.48
C ALA A 148 6.84 35.16 0.79
N ALA A 149 6.00 34.46 1.56
CA ALA A 149 4.67 34.96 1.94
C ALA A 149 4.72 36.17 2.90
N ARG A 150 5.70 36.21 3.83
CA ARG A 150 5.88 37.36 4.74
C ARG A 150 6.38 38.61 4.02
N GLN A 151 7.19 38.49 2.97
CA GLN A 151 7.62 39.65 2.18
C GLN A 151 6.48 40.33 1.41
N LEU A 152 5.39 39.61 1.12
CA LEU A 152 4.20 40.17 0.47
C LEU A 152 3.25 40.91 1.43
N GLN A 153 3.42 40.80 2.76
CA GLN A 153 2.51 41.40 3.74
C GLN A 153 3.05 42.61 4.52
N VAL A 154 4.31 43.04 4.30
CA VAL A 154 4.91 44.20 5.01
C VAL A 154 4.70 45.53 4.26
N GLY A 155 3.71 45.61 3.36
CA GLY A 155 3.52 46.72 2.44
C GLY A 155 2.40 47.73 2.75
N GLU A 156 1.80 47.73 3.94
CA GLU A 156 0.77 48.73 4.29
C GLU A 156 0.99 49.35 5.68
N SER A 157 0.91 50.69 5.72
CA SER A 157 1.19 51.66 6.81
C SER A 157 2.66 52.12 6.89
N THR A 158 3.04 53.40 6.83
CA THR A 158 2.34 54.67 7.07
C THR A 158 3.02 55.82 6.31
N GLU A 159 2.26 56.89 6.12
CA GLU A 159 2.45 58.12 5.33
C GLU A 159 3.81 58.86 5.39
N GLY A 160 4.15 59.50 4.26
CA GLY A 160 4.67 60.88 4.26
C GLY A 160 6.09 61.09 3.75
N GLY A 161 6.26 61.30 2.43
CA GLY A 161 7.49 61.93 1.92
C GLY A 161 7.74 61.73 0.43
N ARG A 162 7.38 62.74 -0.38
CA ARG A 162 7.76 62.86 -1.80
C ARG A 162 9.29 62.85 -1.95
N SER A 163 9.83 61.90 -2.70
CA SER A 163 11.03 62.11 -3.50
C SER A 163 11.08 61.15 -4.68
N THR A 164 11.12 61.71 -5.88
CA THR A 164 11.17 61.04 -7.17
C THR A 164 12.60 60.66 -7.53
N THR A 165 12.95 59.38 -7.41
CA THR A 165 13.99 58.73 -8.22
C THR A 165 13.55 57.29 -8.50
N ALA A 166 13.26 57.01 -9.77
CA ALA A 166 12.90 55.69 -10.26
C ALA A 166 14.14 54.79 -10.25
N ALA A 167 14.34 54.06 -9.15
CA ALA A 167 15.21 52.90 -9.10
C ALA A 167 14.33 51.65 -9.22
N SER A 168 14.46 50.92 -10.33
CA SER A 168 13.85 49.61 -10.52
C SER A 168 14.28 48.69 -9.38
N SER A 169 13.37 48.42 -8.44
CA SER A 169 13.61 47.44 -7.38
C SER A 169 13.91 46.08 -8.03
N PRO A 170 15.05 45.44 -7.72
CA PRO A 170 15.36 44.13 -8.26
C PRO A 170 14.27 43.15 -7.79
N GLN A 171 13.55 42.55 -8.74
CA GLN A 171 12.66 41.44 -8.39
C GLN A 171 13.51 40.37 -7.70
N PRO A 172 13.05 39.81 -6.57
CA PRO A 172 13.75 38.72 -5.92
C PRO A 172 13.93 37.61 -6.94
N SER A 173 15.18 37.27 -7.24
CA SER A 173 15.50 36.12 -8.07
C SER A 173 14.87 34.91 -7.38
N THR A 174 13.85 34.34 -8.00
CA THR A 174 13.28 33.06 -7.58
C THR A 174 14.41 32.04 -7.69
N THR A 175 15.08 31.77 -6.58
CA THR A 175 15.99 30.63 -6.50
C THR A 175 15.12 29.42 -6.74
N ASP A 176 15.22 28.83 -7.93
CA ASP A 176 14.43 27.65 -8.29
C ASP A 176 14.73 26.56 -7.26
N GLU A 177 13.76 26.27 -6.40
CA GLU A 177 13.90 25.31 -5.33
C GLU A 177 13.95 23.90 -5.94
N ILE A 178 15.09 23.24 -5.75
CA ILE A 178 15.30 21.88 -6.22
C ILE A 178 14.47 20.94 -5.35
N GLY A 179 13.59 20.16 -5.98
CA GLY A 179 12.77 19.22 -5.26
C GLY A 179 11.90 18.32 -6.13
N TYR A 180 10.99 17.63 -5.46
CA TYR A 180 9.94 16.82 -6.08
C TYR A 180 8.64 16.97 -5.34
N SER A 181 7.53 16.67 -6.01
CA SER A 181 6.23 16.52 -5.36
C SER A 181 5.55 15.20 -5.70
N ILE A 182 4.88 14.61 -4.71
CA ILE A 182 4.04 13.43 -4.89
C ILE A 182 2.58 13.85 -4.82
N THR A 183 1.83 13.44 -5.83
CA THR A 183 0.40 13.73 -5.95
C THR A 183 -0.35 12.47 -6.40
N CYS A 184 -1.68 12.47 -6.29
CA CYS A 184 -2.50 11.43 -6.88
C CYS A 184 -3.10 11.88 -8.22
N CYS A 185 -3.56 10.93 -9.03
CA CYS A 185 -4.39 11.22 -10.20
C CYS A 185 -5.48 10.18 -10.40
N ASP A 186 -6.60 10.59 -10.99
CA ASP A 186 -7.70 9.67 -11.33
C ASP A 186 -7.36 8.91 -12.61
N VAL A 187 -7.19 7.59 -12.54
CA VAL A 187 -6.82 6.76 -13.71
C VAL A 187 -8.04 6.15 -14.40
N LYS A 188 -9.24 6.29 -13.84
CA LYS A 188 -10.47 5.85 -14.52
C LYS A 188 -10.59 6.62 -15.84
N PRO A 189 -10.63 5.95 -17.00
CA PRO A 189 -10.82 6.64 -18.26
C PRO A 189 -12.15 7.39 -18.16
N LEU A 190 -12.12 8.71 -18.37
CA LEU A 190 -13.31 9.53 -18.50
C LEU A 190 -14.24 8.81 -19.48
N LYS A 191 -15.34 8.22 -18.96
CA LYS A 191 -16.32 7.57 -19.83
C LYS A 191 -16.69 8.62 -20.87
N ARG A 192 -16.37 8.35 -22.14
CA ARG A 192 -16.50 9.26 -23.30
C ARG A 192 -17.95 9.67 -23.61
N ASN A 193 -18.86 9.53 -22.65
CA ASN A 193 -20.29 9.80 -22.77
C ASN A 193 -20.66 11.28 -22.60
N MET A 194 -19.71 12.17 -22.31
CA MET A 194 -19.95 13.61 -22.55
C MET A 194 -19.65 13.93 -24.01
N ARG A 195 -20.64 13.68 -24.87
CA ARG A 195 -20.86 14.60 -25.98
C ARG A 195 -21.14 15.95 -25.32
N TYR A 196 -20.17 16.88 -25.37
CA TYR A 196 -20.50 18.29 -25.24
C TYR A 196 -21.49 18.59 -26.36
N THR A 197 -22.78 18.57 -26.05
CA THR A 197 -23.80 19.20 -26.88
C THR A 197 -23.55 20.70 -26.79
N MET A 198 -22.66 21.19 -27.64
CA MET A 198 -22.84 22.54 -28.19
C MET A 198 -24.26 22.58 -28.76
N GLY A 199 -25.04 23.54 -28.29
CA GLY A 199 -26.47 23.57 -28.48
C GLY A 199 -26.89 23.51 -29.94
N GLU A 200 -27.75 22.54 -30.26
CA GLU A 200 -28.70 22.66 -31.35
C GLU A 200 -30.08 22.27 -30.83
N SER A 201 -31.02 23.12 -31.20
CA SER A 201 -32.43 23.20 -30.83
C SER A 201 -33.26 21.97 -31.21
N ASP A 202 -34.25 21.68 -30.36
CA ASP A 202 -35.57 21.11 -30.63
C ASP A 202 -35.71 20.08 -31.76
N VAL A 203 -35.86 18.80 -31.39
CA VAL A 203 -36.97 17.96 -31.88
C VAL A 203 -37.34 16.92 -30.82
N SER A 204 -38.57 17.00 -30.30
CA SER A 204 -39.20 16.01 -29.45
C SER A 204 -39.59 14.76 -30.24
N PHE A 205 -39.25 13.57 -29.75
CA PHE A 205 -40.01 12.36 -30.08
C PHE A 205 -40.16 11.44 -28.86
N ALA A 206 -41.42 11.16 -28.53
CA ALA A 206 -41.86 10.28 -27.48
C ALA A 206 -41.71 8.81 -27.86
N GLY A 207 -41.44 7.93 -26.88
CA GLY A 207 -41.77 6.51 -27.06
C GLY A 207 -41.06 5.50 -26.18
N LYS A 208 -41.79 5.05 -25.15
CA LYS A 208 -41.86 3.67 -24.61
C LYS A 208 -40.77 3.17 -23.65
N SER A 209 -41.19 3.13 -22.39
CA SER A 209 -40.70 2.28 -21.31
C SER A 209 -40.77 0.78 -21.64
N TYR A 210 -39.72 0.05 -21.32
CA TYR A 210 -39.81 -1.38 -21.02
C TYR A 210 -39.15 -1.67 -19.67
N SER A 211 -40.00 -2.12 -18.74
CA SER A 211 -39.67 -2.80 -17.50
C SER A 211 -39.30 -4.25 -17.84
N ILE A 212 -38.14 -4.74 -17.37
CA ILE A 212 -37.92 -6.19 -17.20
C ILE A 212 -37.27 -6.43 -15.84
N ARG A 213 -37.86 -7.42 -15.17
CA ARG A 213 -37.68 -7.87 -13.80
C ARG A 213 -36.37 -8.66 -13.58
N THR A 214 -36.03 -8.70 -12.30
CA THR A 214 -35.10 -9.59 -11.60
C THR A 214 -35.47 -11.09 -11.66
N ALA A 215 -34.43 -11.94 -11.76
CA ALA A 215 -34.31 -13.31 -11.24
C ALA A 215 -32.79 -13.64 -11.29
N SER A 216 -32.06 -13.78 -10.18
CA SER A 216 -31.97 -14.87 -9.20
C SER A 216 -31.39 -16.21 -9.72
N ALA A 217 -30.22 -16.52 -9.16
CA ALA A 217 -29.65 -17.82 -8.80
C ALA A 217 -29.02 -18.75 -9.87
N ALA A 218 -27.70 -18.93 -9.66
CA ALA A 218 -26.98 -20.20 -9.54
C ALA A 218 -27.10 -21.24 -10.65
N GLU A 219 -26.00 -21.42 -11.38
CA GLU A 219 -25.26 -22.69 -11.56
C GLU A 219 -24.22 -22.53 -12.68
N SER A 220 -22.94 -22.73 -12.35
CA SER A 220 -21.93 -23.43 -13.18
C SER A 220 -20.52 -23.00 -12.78
N PHE A 221 -19.97 -23.68 -11.76
CA PHE A 221 -18.53 -23.83 -11.60
C PHE A 221 -18.05 -24.94 -12.55
N VAL A 222 -16.77 -24.84 -12.97
CA VAL A 222 -16.01 -25.74 -13.86
C VAL A 222 -16.10 -25.41 -15.37
N SER A 223 -15.41 -24.34 -15.75
CA SER A 223 -14.67 -24.28 -17.03
C SER A 223 -13.52 -23.27 -16.93
N LEU A 224 -12.44 -23.66 -16.26
CA LEU A 224 -11.17 -22.93 -16.24
C LEU A 224 -10.36 -23.30 -17.48
N LYS A 225 -10.56 -22.56 -18.58
CA LYS A 225 -9.56 -22.34 -19.64
C LYS A 225 -9.93 -21.12 -20.49
N GLY A 226 -9.29 -20.00 -20.18
CA GLY A 226 -8.86 -19.01 -21.19
C GLY A 226 -9.90 -18.05 -21.78
N LYS A 227 -10.64 -17.31 -20.96
CA LYS A 227 -11.11 -15.96 -21.36
C LYS A 227 -10.33 -14.94 -20.54
N LYS A 228 -9.24 -14.40 -21.10
CA LYS A 228 -8.68 -13.14 -20.58
C LYS A 228 -9.78 -12.10 -20.69
N ASN A 229 -10.18 -11.51 -19.57
CA ASN A 229 -11.17 -10.45 -19.54
C ASN A 229 -10.64 -9.29 -20.40
N ALA A 230 -11.39 -8.88 -21.42
CA ALA A 230 -11.06 -7.72 -22.24
C ALA A 230 -10.98 -6.39 -21.44
N ASN A 231 -11.32 -6.42 -20.15
CA ASN A 231 -11.17 -5.31 -19.22
C ASN A 231 -9.76 -5.23 -18.59
N ASP A 232 -8.92 -6.26 -18.65
CA ASP A 232 -7.54 -6.19 -18.10
C ASP A 232 -6.60 -5.36 -18.98
N ASP A 233 -6.98 -5.04 -20.22
CA ASP A 233 -6.24 -4.14 -21.12
C ASP A 233 -6.55 -2.65 -20.86
N LEU A 234 -7.31 -2.31 -19.81
CA LEU A 234 -7.72 -0.93 -19.54
C LEU A 234 -6.57 0.00 -19.11
N PHE A 235 -5.43 -0.54 -18.64
CA PHE A 235 -4.26 0.27 -18.29
C PHE A 235 -3.11 0.04 -19.27
N LEU A 236 -3.04 0.92 -20.28
CA LEU A 236 -1.96 0.96 -21.26
C LEU A 236 -0.63 1.44 -20.67
N VAL A 237 -0.68 2.05 -19.49
CA VAL A 237 0.48 2.63 -18.80
C VAL A 237 0.82 1.77 -17.59
N LYS A 238 1.94 1.05 -17.64
CA LYS A 238 2.54 0.41 -16.47
C LYS A 238 3.30 1.45 -15.64
N PRO A 239 3.24 1.36 -14.31
CA PRO A 239 4.02 2.23 -13.45
C PRO A 239 5.53 1.91 -13.53
N LEU A 240 6.35 2.89 -13.19
CA LEU A 240 7.77 2.72 -12.88
C LEU A 240 7.91 2.69 -11.35
N PRO A 241 7.94 1.51 -10.73
CA PRO A 241 7.99 1.42 -9.27
C PRO A 241 9.30 1.99 -8.74
N LEU A 242 9.24 2.58 -7.54
CA LEU A 242 10.45 2.96 -6.83
C LEU A 242 11.26 1.71 -6.47
N PRO A 243 12.60 1.74 -6.59
CA PRO A 243 13.43 0.62 -6.21
C PRO A 243 13.37 0.44 -4.70
N LEU A 244 13.12 -0.80 -4.26
CA LEU A 244 13.14 -1.17 -2.84
C LEU A 244 14.49 -1.74 -2.39
N LEU A 245 15.31 -2.27 -3.30
CA LEU A 245 16.67 -2.72 -2.97
C LEU A 245 17.68 -1.61 -3.29
N LEU A 246 17.87 -0.72 -2.33
CA LEU A 246 18.71 0.46 -2.52
C LEU A 246 20.21 0.10 -2.61
N SER A 247 20.60 -1.03 -2.04
CA SER A 247 21.91 -1.66 -2.22
C SER A 247 22.15 -2.18 -3.65
N SER A 248 21.09 -2.47 -4.41
CA SER A 248 21.19 -2.98 -5.79
C SER A 248 21.39 -1.88 -6.83
N ILE A 249 21.07 -0.63 -6.47
CA ILE A 249 21.26 0.53 -7.35
C ILE A 249 22.77 0.80 -7.43
N SER A 250 23.33 0.72 -8.63
CA SER A 250 24.76 0.99 -8.84
C SER A 250 25.07 2.43 -8.39
N PRO A 251 26.15 2.67 -7.61
CA PRO A 251 26.56 4.02 -7.26
C PRO A 251 26.88 4.81 -8.54
N VAL A 252 26.53 6.10 -8.52
CA VAL A 252 26.80 7.03 -9.60
C VAL A 252 28.20 7.61 -9.40
N HIS A 253 28.99 7.67 -10.46
CA HIS A 253 30.33 8.25 -10.46
C HIS A 253 30.41 9.38 -11.47
N GLU A 254 31.34 10.31 -11.24
CA GLU A 254 31.70 11.31 -12.24
C GLU A 254 32.11 10.63 -13.54
N GLY A 255 31.59 11.14 -14.64
CA GLY A 255 31.82 10.61 -15.97
C GLY A 255 30.94 9.44 -16.39
N ASP A 256 30.07 8.93 -15.50
CA ASP A 256 29.01 8.01 -15.88
C ASP A 256 28.12 8.61 -16.97
N ILE A 257 27.52 7.75 -17.78
CA ILE A 257 26.63 8.15 -18.87
C ILE A 257 25.22 7.78 -18.51
N HIS A 258 24.35 8.79 -18.49
CA HIS A 258 22.94 8.64 -18.18
C HIS A 258 22.06 8.97 -19.38
N LEU A 259 20.94 8.26 -19.49
CA LEU A 259 19.85 8.52 -20.41
C LEU A 259 18.74 9.26 -19.66
N LEU A 260 18.49 10.51 -20.08
CA LEU A 260 17.44 11.38 -19.56
C LEU A 260 16.24 11.32 -20.50
N ILE A 261 15.05 11.04 -19.97
CA ILE A 261 13.79 11.19 -20.71
C ILE A 261 13.18 12.53 -20.33
N THR A 262 13.11 13.45 -21.29
CA THR A 262 12.69 14.84 -21.08
C THR A 262 11.61 15.23 -22.09
N PHE A 263 10.98 16.41 -21.92
CA PHE A 263 10.14 17.02 -22.94
C PHE A 263 10.67 18.39 -23.34
N THR A 264 10.69 18.64 -24.64
CA THR A 264 11.02 19.94 -25.25
C THR A 264 9.89 20.26 -26.21
N ASP A 265 9.24 21.40 -26.05
CA ASP A 265 8.13 21.85 -26.92
C ASP A 265 6.99 20.83 -27.09
N GLY A 266 6.65 20.11 -26.02
CA GLY A 266 5.60 19.09 -26.04
C GLY A 266 6.07 17.72 -26.53
N VAL A 267 7.29 17.63 -27.08
CA VAL A 267 7.82 16.41 -27.66
C VAL A 267 8.75 15.71 -26.67
N LYS A 268 8.50 14.43 -26.43
CA LYS A 268 9.38 13.57 -25.62
C LYS A 268 10.73 13.42 -26.34
N GLN A 269 11.81 13.80 -25.68
CA GLN A 269 13.19 13.65 -26.14
C GLN A 269 13.96 12.72 -25.22
N TYR A 270 14.99 12.10 -25.78
CA TYR A 270 15.90 11.23 -25.07
C TYR A 270 17.29 11.82 -25.22
N ILE A 271 17.90 12.21 -24.10
CA ILE A 271 19.17 12.91 -24.08
C ILE A 271 20.17 12.05 -23.33
N VAL A 272 21.32 11.79 -23.94
CA VAL A 272 22.43 11.12 -23.27
C VAL A 272 23.33 12.21 -22.71
N LYS A 273 23.53 12.23 -21.39
CA LYS A 273 24.42 13.18 -20.72
C LYS A 273 25.49 12.45 -19.93
N LYS A 274 26.66 13.11 -19.79
CA LYS A 274 27.75 12.67 -18.94
C LYS A 274 27.63 13.35 -17.58
N VAL A 275 27.73 12.59 -16.50
CA VAL A 275 27.74 13.09 -15.13
C VAL A 275 29.00 13.94 -14.93
N GLU A 276 28.81 15.16 -14.45
CA GLU A 276 29.90 16.11 -14.19
C GLU A 276 30.35 16.04 -12.73
N HIS A 277 29.40 16.20 -11.81
CA HIS A 277 29.65 16.21 -10.37
C HIS A 277 28.65 15.32 -9.64
N VAL A 278 29.09 14.65 -8.59
CA VAL A 278 28.26 13.74 -7.77
C VAL A 278 28.30 14.16 -6.31
N GLU A 279 27.12 14.36 -5.74
CA GLU A 279 26.88 14.58 -4.31
C GLU A 279 26.20 13.36 -3.68
N GLU A 280 25.91 13.42 -2.37
CA GLU A 280 25.28 12.30 -1.65
C GLU A 280 23.88 11.96 -2.21
N ASP A 281 23.07 12.97 -2.52
CA ASP A 281 21.66 12.82 -2.88
C ASP A 281 21.34 13.15 -4.34
N PHE A 282 22.31 13.71 -5.08
CA PHE A 282 22.11 14.10 -6.46
C PHE A 282 23.40 14.13 -7.27
N CYS A 283 23.27 14.24 -8.59
CA CYS A 283 24.38 14.58 -9.48
C CYS A 283 24.01 15.68 -10.47
N THR A 284 25.02 16.34 -11.04
CA THR A 284 24.86 17.31 -12.12
C THR A 284 25.44 16.78 -13.43
N TYR A 285 25.11 17.42 -14.54
CA TYR A 285 25.54 17.02 -15.87
C TYR A 285 26.29 18.12 -16.59
N VAL A 286 27.26 17.72 -17.40
CA VAL A 286 28.04 18.63 -18.26
C VAL A 286 27.09 19.48 -19.11
N GLU A 287 27.26 20.81 -19.06
CA GLU A 287 26.43 21.74 -19.82
C GLU A 287 26.72 21.67 -21.33
N ASP A 288 25.67 21.36 -22.10
CA ASP A 288 25.68 21.59 -23.54
C ASP A 288 25.25 23.03 -23.81
N LYS A 289 26.19 23.86 -24.29
CA LYS A 289 25.95 25.27 -24.66
C LYS A 289 24.78 25.47 -25.63
N ASN A 290 24.42 24.43 -26.38
CA ASN A 290 23.35 24.44 -27.38
C ASN A 290 22.09 23.68 -26.94
N SER A 291 22.01 23.24 -25.67
CA SER A 291 20.83 22.55 -25.17
C SER A 291 19.72 23.56 -24.85
N SER A 292 18.54 23.33 -25.44
CA SER A 292 17.32 24.02 -25.06
C SER A 292 16.92 23.59 -23.65
N PRO A 293 16.28 24.47 -22.85
CA PRO A 293 15.74 24.07 -21.56
C PRO A 293 14.77 22.90 -21.75
N CYS A 294 14.96 21.87 -20.95
CA CYS A 294 14.19 20.64 -21.03
C CYS A 294 13.35 20.49 -19.76
N SER A 295 12.10 20.04 -19.88
CA SER A 295 11.38 19.59 -18.69
C SER A 295 12.10 18.37 -18.16
N GLY A 296 12.45 18.28 -16.88
CA GLY A 296 13.05 17.09 -16.28
C GLY A 296 12.29 15.77 -16.54
N GLY A 297 12.68 14.70 -15.87
CA GLY A 297 12.08 13.38 -16.08
C GLY A 297 13.01 12.26 -15.63
N PRO A 298 12.64 10.98 -15.80
CA PRO A 298 13.43 9.90 -15.24
C PRO A 298 14.80 9.78 -15.91
N VAL A 299 15.76 9.39 -15.09
CA VAL A 299 17.16 9.18 -15.45
C VAL A 299 17.49 7.71 -15.30
N PHE A 300 18.13 7.14 -16.34
CA PHE A 300 18.56 5.76 -16.36
C PHE A 300 20.06 5.65 -16.63
N ASN A 301 20.73 4.66 -16.04
CA ASN A 301 22.14 4.38 -16.35
C ASN A 301 22.26 3.53 -17.64
N LYS A 302 23.50 3.23 -18.06
CA LYS A 302 23.78 2.35 -19.22
C LYS A 302 23.21 0.94 -19.12
N LYS A 303 22.92 0.45 -17.90
CA LYS A 303 22.29 -0.87 -17.65
C LYS A 303 20.76 -0.81 -17.76
N GLY A 304 20.17 0.38 -17.80
CA GLY A 304 18.72 0.59 -17.78
C GLY A 304 18.13 0.63 -16.37
N ASP A 305 18.95 0.75 -15.33
CA ASP A 305 18.48 0.93 -13.96
C ASP A 305 17.98 2.35 -13.77
N PHE A 306 16.91 2.50 -12.99
CA PHE A 306 16.34 3.80 -12.66
C PHE A 306 17.19 4.51 -11.60
N VAL A 307 18.00 5.47 -12.04
CA VAL A 307 18.96 6.20 -11.21
C VAL A 307 18.29 7.25 -10.34
N GLY A 308 17.28 7.91 -10.89
CA GLY A 308 16.72 9.10 -10.26
C GLY A 308 15.92 9.93 -11.23
N ILE A 309 15.74 11.19 -10.88
CA ILE A 309 14.86 12.08 -11.63
C ILE A 309 15.53 13.41 -11.84
N GLN A 310 15.48 13.86 -13.09
CA GLN A 310 15.98 15.14 -13.51
C GLN A 310 15.08 16.25 -13.00
N HIS A 311 15.70 17.26 -12.42
CA HIS A 311 15.19 18.59 -12.16
C HIS A 311 16.04 19.58 -12.99
N GLN A 312 15.41 20.58 -13.58
CA GLN A 312 16.09 21.56 -14.43
C GLN A 312 15.94 22.93 -13.78
N THR A 313 17.06 23.57 -13.44
CA THR A 313 17.15 24.87 -12.78
C THR A 313 17.92 25.81 -13.69
N GLY A 314 17.22 26.70 -14.40
CA GLY A 314 17.83 27.49 -15.47
C GLY A 314 18.53 26.62 -16.52
N LYS A 315 19.87 26.75 -16.63
CA LYS A 315 20.71 25.96 -17.55
C LYS A 315 21.21 24.66 -16.94
N GLU A 316 21.22 24.57 -15.61
CA GLU A 316 21.73 23.42 -14.90
C GLU A 316 20.69 22.29 -14.85
N SER A 317 21.19 21.08 -15.06
CA SER A 317 20.39 19.85 -15.00
C SER A 317 20.91 19.03 -13.82
N ILE A 318 20.02 18.77 -12.88
CA ILE A 318 20.31 18.03 -11.65
C ILE A 318 19.53 16.72 -11.68
N CYS A 319 20.09 15.63 -11.18
CA CYS A 319 19.39 14.36 -11.02
C CYS A 319 19.32 13.98 -9.54
N LEU A 320 18.13 14.07 -8.96
CA LEU A 320 17.84 13.58 -7.61
C LEU A 320 17.79 12.06 -7.60
N PHE A 321 18.58 11.42 -6.75
CA PHE A 321 18.69 9.95 -6.75
C PHE A 321 17.40 9.27 -6.29
N SER A 322 17.01 8.21 -7.00
CA SER A 322 15.87 7.37 -6.64
C SER A 322 16.07 6.75 -5.25
N LYS A 323 17.31 6.41 -4.90
CA LYS A 323 17.71 5.96 -3.56
C LYS A 323 17.35 6.97 -2.46
N SER A 324 17.70 8.24 -2.65
CA SER A 324 17.44 9.31 -1.68
C SER A 324 15.95 9.62 -1.59
N ILE A 325 15.24 9.61 -2.72
CA ILE A 325 13.78 9.74 -2.76
C ILE A 325 13.12 8.60 -1.96
N THR A 326 13.47 7.34 -2.21
CA THR A 326 12.89 6.20 -1.49
C THR A 326 13.17 6.28 0.02
N LYS A 327 14.40 6.61 0.42
CA LYS A 327 14.77 6.80 1.84
C LYS A 327 13.94 7.90 2.49
N HIS A 328 13.82 9.06 1.84
CA HIS A 328 13.03 10.17 2.34
C HIS A 328 11.56 9.78 2.53
N LEU A 329 10.95 9.11 1.53
CA LEU A 329 9.57 8.63 1.64
C LEU A 329 9.39 7.59 2.73
N PHE A 330 10.36 6.70 2.93
CA PHE A 330 10.32 5.73 4.02
C PHE A 330 10.40 6.43 5.38
N ALA A 331 11.35 7.36 5.57
CA ALA A 331 11.51 8.11 6.80
C ALA A 331 10.28 8.94 7.17
N MET A 332 9.53 9.43 6.17
CA MET A 332 8.25 10.12 6.36
C MET A 332 7.06 9.17 6.58
N GLY A 333 7.23 7.85 6.44
CA GLY A 333 6.13 6.87 6.49
C GLY A 333 5.18 6.93 5.28
N LEU A 334 5.67 7.42 4.13
CA LEU A 334 4.88 7.67 2.93
C LEU A 334 5.21 6.70 1.78
N LEU A 335 6.24 5.85 1.95
CA LEU A 335 6.61 4.87 0.92
C LEU A 335 5.46 3.90 0.59
N GLY A 336 4.61 3.56 1.55
CA GLY A 336 3.46 2.67 1.34
C GLY A 336 2.42 3.18 0.35
N VAL A 337 2.39 4.49 0.09
CA VAL A 337 1.55 5.08 -0.96
C VAL A 337 1.99 4.60 -2.34
N CYS A 338 3.29 4.35 -2.53
CA CYS A 338 3.88 3.94 -3.81
C CYS A 338 3.71 2.44 -4.12
N ARG A 339 3.30 1.60 -3.16
CA ARG A 339 3.02 0.15 -3.31
C ARG A 339 3.89 -0.57 -4.35
N ALA A 340 5.21 -0.55 -4.14
CA ALA A 340 6.12 -1.27 -5.01
C ALA A 340 5.95 -2.79 -4.81
N PRO A 341 6.01 -3.61 -5.89
CA PRO A 341 5.80 -5.05 -5.77
C PRO A 341 6.85 -5.69 -4.87
N ILE A 342 6.42 -6.62 -4.02
CA ILE A 342 7.28 -7.43 -3.13
C ILE A 342 6.87 -8.89 -3.33
N SER A 343 7.84 -9.77 -3.51
CA SER A 343 7.61 -11.21 -3.57
C SER A 343 7.45 -11.78 -2.16
N ASP A 344 6.32 -12.43 -1.90
CA ASP A 344 6.09 -13.19 -0.66
C ASP A 344 6.86 -14.53 -0.64
N LEU A 345 7.50 -14.92 -1.76
CA LEU A 345 8.39 -16.08 -1.80
C LEU A 345 9.75 -15.72 -1.19
N THR A 346 10.27 -16.63 -0.37
CA THR A 346 11.63 -16.51 0.18
C THR A 346 12.67 -16.58 -0.94
N PHE A 347 13.81 -15.91 -0.76
CA PHE A 347 14.89 -15.85 -1.77
C PHE A 347 15.36 -17.24 -2.25
N ASN A 348 15.45 -18.22 -1.34
CA ASN A 348 15.84 -19.60 -1.68
C ASN A 348 14.82 -20.29 -2.59
N VAL A 349 13.53 -20.05 -2.34
CA VAL A 349 12.44 -20.59 -3.18
C VAL A 349 12.41 -19.88 -4.53
N LEU A 350 12.61 -18.57 -4.55
CA LEU A 350 12.69 -17.80 -5.78
C LEU A 350 13.85 -18.27 -6.68
N ASN A 351 15.04 -18.48 -6.12
CA ASN A 351 16.20 -18.98 -6.87
C ASN A 351 16.00 -20.40 -7.40
N THR A 352 15.38 -21.29 -6.63
CA THR A 352 15.08 -22.66 -7.10
C THR A 352 14.04 -22.65 -8.21
N HIS A 353 13.01 -21.80 -8.12
CA HIS A 353 12.05 -21.59 -9.21
C HIS A 353 12.72 -21.04 -10.46
N LEU A 354 13.53 -19.99 -10.34
CA LEU A 354 14.26 -19.38 -11.47
C LEU A 354 15.22 -20.39 -12.13
N ALA A 355 15.96 -21.16 -11.33
CA ALA A 355 16.83 -22.22 -11.82
C ALA A 355 16.04 -23.34 -12.53
N SER A 356 14.88 -23.72 -12.01
CA SER A 356 14.00 -24.73 -12.62
C SER A 356 13.41 -24.26 -13.94
N THR A 357 12.92 -23.01 -14.02
CA THR A 357 12.37 -22.44 -15.26
C THR A 357 13.42 -22.29 -16.36
N ASN A 358 14.66 -21.96 -16.01
CA ASN A 358 15.75 -21.86 -16.98
C ASN A 358 16.17 -23.23 -17.53
N ASN A 359 16.01 -24.30 -16.74
CA ASN A 359 16.32 -25.67 -17.16
C ASN A 359 15.19 -26.36 -17.95
N MET A 360 13.91 -26.01 -17.74
CA MET A 360 12.79 -26.60 -18.51
C MET A 360 12.63 -26.02 -19.93
N VAL A 361 13.09 -24.79 -20.18
CA VAL A 361 12.95 -24.15 -21.51
C VAL A 361 14.07 -24.55 -22.47
N THR A 362 15.17 -25.11 -21.97
CA THR A 362 16.24 -25.65 -22.82
C THR A 362 16.11 -27.16 -22.98
N THR A 363 15.97 -27.58 -24.24
CA THR A 363 16.39 -28.88 -24.81
C THR A 363 15.37 -30.00 -25.05
N GLN A 364 14.19 -30.09 -24.40
CA GLN A 364 13.31 -31.26 -24.65
C GLN A 364 12.29 -31.12 -25.79
N ALA A 365 11.91 -29.91 -26.22
CA ALA A 365 10.92 -29.75 -27.30
C ALA A 365 11.51 -29.74 -28.74
N PHE A 366 12.83 -29.51 -28.90
CA PHE A 366 13.45 -29.40 -30.24
C PHE A 366 14.28 -30.61 -30.68
N LYS A 367 14.42 -31.65 -29.86
CA LYS A 367 15.19 -32.86 -30.23
C LYS A 367 14.36 -34.00 -30.84
N LYS A 368 13.04 -33.89 -30.97
CA LYS A 368 12.19 -35.00 -31.46
C LYS A 368 11.54 -34.85 -32.83
N GLN A 369 11.93 -33.85 -33.64
CA GLN A 369 11.44 -33.74 -35.02
C GLN A 369 12.52 -33.26 -36.00
N LYS A 370 13.65 -33.98 -36.05
CA LYS A 370 14.52 -33.98 -37.23
C LYS A 370 13.96 -34.97 -38.27
N ASN A 371 12.91 -34.56 -38.98
CA ASN A 371 12.61 -35.11 -40.31
C ASN A 371 12.98 -34.01 -41.31
N ALA A 372 14.10 -34.20 -42.00
CA ALA A 372 14.79 -33.17 -42.78
C ALA A 372 14.14 -32.82 -44.14
N ASP A 373 13.00 -33.42 -44.50
CA ASP A 373 12.48 -33.31 -45.88
C ASP A 373 11.17 -32.51 -46.04
N GLY A 374 10.56 -32.02 -44.95
CA GLY A 374 9.24 -31.37 -45.01
C GLY A 374 9.23 -29.84 -45.14
N LEU A 375 10.31 -29.15 -44.77
CA LEU A 375 10.30 -27.69 -44.55
C LEU A 375 10.86 -26.87 -45.72
N LYS A 376 10.74 -27.37 -46.95
CA LYS A 376 11.16 -26.66 -48.18
C LYS A 376 10.00 -26.28 -49.11
N ARG A 377 8.74 -26.55 -48.72
CA ARG A 377 7.55 -26.32 -49.56
C ARG A 377 6.50 -25.38 -48.98
N LEU A 378 6.76 -24.68 -47.87
CA LEU A 378 5.75 -23.82 -47.24
C LEU A 378 6.17 -22.35 -47.04
N ILE A 379 7.07 -21.85 -47.88
CA ILE A 379 7.36 -20.41 -47.96
C ILE A 379 7.42 -20.03 -49.44
N ASP A 380 6.26 -20.10 -50.09
CA ASP A 380 6.00 -19.38 -51.33
C ASP A 380 4.66 -18.66 -51.13
N VAL A 381 4.71 -17.59 -50.33
CA VAL A 381 3.58 -16.70 -50.11
C VAL A 381 4.01 -15.31 -50.54
N GLY A 382 3.50 -14.90 -51.71
CA GLY A 382 3.11 -13.53 -51.99
C GLY A 382 4.22 -12.48 -52.09
N ARG A 383 4.60 -12.17 -53.33
CA ARG A 383 5.11 -10.84 -53.72
C ARG A 383 4.14 -9.76 -53.24
N GLY A 384 4.44 -9.14 -52.10
CA GLY A 384 3.59 -8.09 -51.54
C GLY A 384 4.28 -7.36 -50.38
N GLY A 385 5.34 -6.61 -50.69
CA GLY A 385 5.57 -5.27 -50.13
C GLY A 385 5.84 -5.04 -48.64
N ASP A 386 5.72 -6.00 -47.74
CA ASP A 386 6.00 -5.76 -46.31
C ASP A 386 7.30 -6.43 -45.86
N GLN A 387 8.21 -5.58 -45.35
CA GLN A 387 9.51 -5.97 -44.81
C GLN A 387 9.33 -6.89 -43.60
N LEU A 388 9.30 -8.20 -43.84
CA LEU A 388 9.45 -9.22 -42.81
C LEU A 388 10.79 -8.96 -42.10
N ALA A 389 10.70 -8.56 -40.82
CA ALA A 389 11.86 -8.40 -39.96
C ALA A 389 12.75 -9.65 -40.09
N ASN A 390 14.04 -9.42 -40.36
CA ASN A 390 14.99 -10.50 -40.58
C ASN A 390 14.93 -11.46 -39.39
N PHE A 391 14.75 -12.76 -39.65
CA PHE A 391 14.69 -13.78 -38.61
C PHE A 391 15.90 -13.71 -37.67
N LYS A 392 17.07 -13.29 -38.18
CA LYS A 392 18.26 -13.05 -37.36
C LYS A 392 18.10 -11.90 -36.37
N ASP A 393 17.33 -10.86 -36.69
CA ASP A 393 17.05 -9.75 -35.78
C ASP A 393 16.05 -10.16 -34.70
N VAL A 394 15.05 -10.98 -35.05
CA VAL A 394 14.12 -11.59 -34.08
C VAL A 394 14.87 -12.55 -33.14
N GLU A 395 15.80 -13.34 -33.67
CA GLU A 395 16.63 -14.25 -32.88
C GLU A 395 17.65 -13.48 -32.00
N ARG A 396 18.19 -12.36 -32.49
CA ARG A 396 19.03 -11.45 -31.70
C ARG A 396 18.25 -10.81 -30.55
N LEU A 397 17.00 -10.40 -30.81
CA LEU A 397 16.06 -9.90 -29.80
C LEU A 397 15.66 -10.98 -28.77
N GLN A 398 15.52 -12.24 -29.18
CA GLN A 398 15.21 -13.35 -28.26
C GLN A 398 16.42 -13.78 -27.42
N ARG A 399 17.61 -13.86 -28.00
CA ARG A 399 18.85 -14.20 -27.27
C ARG A 399 19.32 -13.11 -26.30
N GLN A 400 18.86 -11.87 -26.48
CA GLN A 400 19.11 -10.79 -25.52
C GLN A 400 18.20 -10.84 -24.29
N ARG A 401 17.11 -11.63 -24.30
CA ARG A 401 16.19 -11.75 -23.14
C ARG A 401 16.74 -12.59 -21.97
N THR A 402 17.88 -13.27 -22.14
CA THR A 402 18.59 -13.95 -21.05
C THR A 402 19.60 -13.06 -20.33
N LYS A 403 19.70 -11.77 -20.68
CA LYS A 403 20.50 -10.80 -19.94
C LYS A 403 19.79 -10.41 -18.64
N GLU A 404 20.59 -10.16 -17.61
CA GLU A 404 20.16 -9.71 -16.29
C GLU A 404 19.00 -8.72 -16.39
N ILE A 405 17.88 -9.08 -15.75
CA ILE A 405 16.70 -8.25 -15.67
C ILE A 405 17.11 -6.97 -14.93
N PRO A 406 16.95 -5.76 -15.51
CA PRO A 406 17.26 -4.51 -14.83
C PRO A 406 16.65 -4.46 -13.43
N VAL A 407 17.34 -3.83 -12.47
CA VAL A 407 16.89 -3.75 -11.07
C VAL A 407 15.41 -3.35 -10.92
N PRO A 408 14.87 -2.35 -11.64
CA PRO A 408 13.45 -2.00 -11.53
C PRO A 408 12.46 -3.07 -12.07
N GLN A 409 12.93 -4.15 -12.70
CA GLN A 409 12.08 -5.29 -13.11
C GLN A 409 12.28 -6.54 -12.26
N ARG A 410 13.23 -6.56 -11.31
CA ARG A 410 13.32 -7.63 -10.32
C ARG A 410 12.42 -7.29 -9.13
N GLU A 411 11.41 -8.11 -8.90
CA GLU A 411 10.63 -8.06 -7.66
C GLU A 411 11.49 -8.60 -6.50
N PRO A 412 11.77 -7.79 -5.46
CA PRO A 412 12.59 -8.21 -4.33
C PRO A 412 11.84 -9.20 -3.44
N SER A 413 12.56 -10.10 -2.77
CA SER A 413 11.94 -10.92 -1.73
C SER A 413 11.67 -10.08 -0.48
N PHE A 414 10.69 -10.47 0.32
CA PHE A 414 10.41 -9.75 1.56
C PHE A 414 11.58 -9.75 2.55
N GLU A 415 12.47 -10.76 2.54
CA GLU A 415 13.67 -10.73 3.37
C GLU A 415 14.68 -9.68 2.92
N GLU A 416 14.88 -9.53 1.61
CA GLU A 416 15.77 -8.50 1.07
C GLU A 416 15.24 -7.10 1.43
N VAL A 417 13.92 -6.88 1.30
CA VAL A 417 13.28 -5.63 1.74
C VAL A 417 13.41 -5.45 3.26
N TYR A 418 13.27 -6.52 4.03
CA TYR A 418 13.45 -6.45 5.48
C TYR A 418 14.86 -6.00 5.84
N ASP A 419 15.87 -6.63 5.27
CA ASP A 419 17.28 -6.36 5.61
C ASP A 419 17.71 -4.95 5.14
N GLU A 420 17.14 -4.44 4.04
CA GLU A 420 17.44 -3.10 3.55
C GLU A 420 16.85 -1.98 4.42
N PHE A 421 15.63 -2.16 4.95
CA PHE A 421 14.92 -1.11 5.68
C PHE A 421 14.96 -1.25 7.20
N PHE A 422 15.36 -2.41 7.73
CA PHE A 422 15.47 -2.62 9.18
C PHE A 422 16.79 -2.09 9.72
N TYR A 423 16.73 -1.03 10.53
CA TYR A 423 17.91 -0.50 11.24
C TYR A 423 17.67 -0.26 12.74
N ASN A 424 16.42 -0.15 13.19
CA ASN A 424 16.05 -0.05 14.61
C ASN A 424 14.55 -0.37 14.83
N PHE A 425 14.08 -0.29 16.07
CA PHE A 425 12.67 -0.53 16.38
C PHE A 425 11.70 0.40 15.64
N TYR A 426 12.01 1.70 15.55
CA TYR A 426 11.16 2.67 14.85
C TYR A 426 10.98 2.31 13.37
N SER A 427 12.04 1.81 12.72
CA SER A 427 11.96 1.32 11.34
C SER A 427 10.96 0.17 11.17
N LEU A 428 10.73 -0.66 12.19
CA LEU A 428 9.70 -1.72 12.13
C LEU A 428 8.29 -1.13 11.98
N LEU A 429 7.98 -0.05 12.69
CA LEU A 429 6.67 0.61 12.60
C LEU A 429 6.50 1.30 11.24
N LEU A 430 7.56 1.95 10.74
CA LEU A 430 7.57 2.50 9.38
C LEU A 430 7.41 1.42 8.31
N MET A 431 8.01 0.25 8.51
CA MET A 431 7.86 -0.89 7.61
C MET A 431 6.45 -1.48 7.66
N LEU A 432 5.82 -1.62 8.84
CA LEU A 432 4.42 -2.04 8.94
C LEU A 432 3.52 -1.11 8.13
N ARG A 433 3.72 0.20 8.27
CA ARG A 433 2.96 1.21 7.53
C ARG A 433 3.26 1.17 6.02
N SER A 434 4.54 1.04 5.66
CA SER A 434 4.98 1.12 4.26
C SER A 434 4.69 -0.15 3.47
N PHE A 435 4.65 -1.30 4.13
CA PHE A 435 4.58 -2.60 3.48
C PHE A 435 3.44 -3.47 4.00
N SER A 436 2.39 -2.85 4.55
CA SER A 436 1.19 -3.53 5.06
C SER A 436 0.54 -4.46 4.04
N TYR A 437 0.79 -4.28 2.74
CA TYR A 437 0.27 -5.13 1.68
C TYR A 437 1.00 -6.47 1.51
N SER A 438 2.25 -6.63 1.97
CA SER A 438 2.96 -7.92 1.94
C SER A 438 2.73 -8.64 3.26
N SER A 439 1.93 -9.71 3.23
CA SER A 439 1.63 -10.49 4.44
C SER A 439 2.89 -11.12 5.02
N ALA A 440 3.77 -11.69 4.18
CA ALA A 440 4.99 -12.35 4.63
C ALA A 440 5.92 -11.36 5.37
N LEU A 441 6.13 -10.17 4.80
CA LEU A 441 6.92 -9.11 5.41
C LEU A 441 6.29 -8.65 6.72
N THR A 442 5.01 -8.32 6.69
CA THR A 442 4.26 -7.80 7.84
C THR A 442 4.28 -8.79 9.00
N LYS A 443 4.11 -10.10 8.72
CA LYS A 443 4.23 -11.16 9.72
C LYS A 443 5.62 -11.20 10.36
N LYS A 444 6.69 -11.12 9.55
CA LYS A 444 8.07 -11.06 10.07
C LYS A 444 8.28 -9.85 10.97
N ILE A 445 7.77 -8.68 10.57
CA ILE A 445 7.86 -7.45 11.36
C ILE A 445 7.11 -7.57 12.69
N LEU A 446 5.87 -8.07 12.68
CA LEU A 446 5.07 -8.26 13.91
C LEU A 446 5.76 -9.23 14.88
N GLN A 447 6.40 -10.28 14.35
CA GLN A 447 7.20 -11.22 15.14
C GLN A 447 8.48 -10.58 15.70
N GLU A 448 9.10 -9.66 14.96
CA GLU A 448 10.24 -8.89 15.44
C GLU A 448 9.84 -7.95 16.58
N ILE A 449 8.76 -7.17 16.41
CA ILE A 449 8.28 -6.20 17.40
C ILE A 449 8.09 -6.84 18.77
N VAL A 450 7.59 -8.07 18.80
CA VAL A 450 7.30 -8.73 20.07
C VAL A 450 8.53 -9.28 20.78
N LYS A 451 9.71 -9.31 20.15
CA LYS A 451 10.87 -9.95 20.79
C LYS A 451 11.30 -9.25 22.09
N PRO A 452 11.88 -9.98 23.06
CA PRO A 452 12.28 -9.43 24.36
C PRO A 452 13.28 -8.26 24.28
N GLU A 453 14.07 -8.19 23.22
CA GLU A 453 15.08 -7.13 23.02
C GLU A 453 14.44 -5.74 22.87
N HIS A 454 13.18 -5.68 22.43
CA HIS A 454 12.45 -4.42 22.18
C HIS A 454 11.51 -4.00 23.32
N LEU A 455 11.64 -4.61 24.50
CA LEU A 455 10.71 -4.39 25.64
C LEU A 455 10.62 -2.93 26.07
N ASN A 456 11.70 -2.15 25.95
CA ASN A 456 11.72 -0.74 26.37
C ASN A 456 10.99 0.15 25.36
N GLU A 457 11.13 -0.17 24.09
CA GLU A 457 10.59 0.53 22.93
C GLU A 457 9.09 0.28 22.78
N LEU A 458 8.59 -0.87 23.24
CA LEU A 458 7.15 -1.16 23.24
C LEU A 458 6.31 -0.07 23.91
N LYS A 459 6.87 0.71 24.85
CA LYS A 459 6.17 1.79 25.57
C LYS A 459 5.79 2.97 24.68
N SER A 460 6.54 3.21 23.59
CA SER A 460 6.33 4.36 22.69
C SER A 460 5.49 4.04 21.46
N VAL A 461 5.10 2.78 21.25
CA VAL A 461 4.42 2.32 20.02
C VAL A 461 3.18 3.17 19.68
N SER A 462 2.39 3.59 20.66
CA SER A 462 1.26 4.49 20.43
C SER A 462 1.63 5.90 19.98
N ALA A 463 2.74 6.44 20.48
CA ALA A 463 3.22 7.77 20.07
C ALA A 463 3.61 7.79 18.59
N ASP A 464 4.04 6.63 18.07
CA ASP A 464 4.45 6.43 16.68
C ASP A 464 3.31 5.89 15.78
N GLY A 465 2.07 5.85 16.28
CA GLY A 465 0.90 5.36 15.52
C GLY A 465 0.82 3.83 15.35
N GLY A 466 1.74 3.08 15.95
CA GLY A 466 1.88 1.63 15.72
C GLY A 466 0.67 0.79 16.12
N VAL A 467 -0.14 1.22 17.10
CA VAL A 467 -1.39 0.53 17.45
C VAL A 467 -2.38 0.52 16.28
N GLY A 468 -2.53 1.67 15.61
CA GLY A 468 -3.39 1.81 14.44
C GLY A 468 -2.88 0.97 13.27
N PHE A 469 -1.57 1.00 12.99
CA PHE A 469 -0.98 0.20 11.91
C PHE A 469 -1.22 -1.30 12.08
N ILE A 470 -1.15 -1.83 13.31
CA ILE A 470 -1.38 -3.26 13.56
C ILE A 470 -2.86 -3.63 13.36
N LEU A 471 -3.80 -2.76 13.73
CA LEU A 471 -5.23 -2.98 13.47
C LEU A 471 -5.53 -2.92 11.96
N GLU A 472 -4.95 -1.96 11.24
CA GLU A 472 -5.08 -1.86 9.78
C GLU A 472 -4.56 -3.12 9.07
N VAL A 473 -3.47 -3.71 9.58
CA VAL A 473 -2.93 -4.98 9.07
C VAL A 473 -3.95 -6.12 9.24
N ILE A 474 -4.63 -6.21 10.38
CA ILE A 474 -5.66 -7.23 10.61
C ILE A 474 -6.80 -7.05 9.61
N ASP A 475 -7.30 -5.82 9.46
CA ASP A 475 -8.43 -5.52 8.56
C ASP A 475 -8.06 -5.72 7.08
N GLY A 476 -6.79 -5.51 6.73
CA GLY A 476 -6.25 -5.74 5.39
C GLY A 476 -6.14 -7.22 5.00
N HIS A 477 -5.98 -8.11 5.99
CA HIS A 477 -5.67 -9.53 5.78
C HIS A 477 -6.55 -10.48 6.61
N PRO A 478 -7.89 -10.39 6.52
CA PRO A 478 -8.82 -11.18 7.32
C PRO A 478 -8.91 -12.64 6.86
N GLN A 479 -7.91 -13.17 6.16
CA GLN A 479 -7.87 -14.55 5.68
C GLN A 479 -6.52 -15.21 6.02
N ASP A 480 -5.53 -14.43 6.47
CA ASP A 480 -4.24 -14.95 6.90
C ASP A 480 -4.25 -15.12 8.43
N GLU A 481 -4.72 -16.27 8.88
CA GLU A 481 -4.75 -16.63 10.30
C GLU A 481 -3.38 -16.49 10.98
N GLY A 482 -2.29 -16.83 10.26
CA GLY A 482 -0.94 -16.75 10.81
C GLY A 482 -0.48 -15.32 11.05
N LEU A 483 -0.88 -14.40 10.17
CA LEU A 483 -0.67 -12.97 10.34
C LEU A 483 -1.54 -12.42 11.48
N ILE A 484 -2.83 -12.78 11.54
CA ILE A 484 -3.76 -12.34 12.59
C ILE A 484 -3.27 -12.76 13.98
N VAL A 485 -2.81 -14.01 14.14
CA VAL A 485 -2.18 -14.47 15.40
C VAL A 485 -0.98 -13.60 15.75
N SER A 486 -0.12 -13.28 14.78
CA SER A 486 1.08 -12.46 15.01
C SER A 486 0.69 -11.03 15.40
N ALA A 487 -0.33 -10.46 14.76
CA ALA A 487 -0.86 -9.12 15.05
C ALA A 487 -1.50 -9.04 16.44
N LEU A 488 -2.37 -10.00 16.79
CA LEU A 488 -2.96 -10.07 18.13
C LEU A 488 -1.92 -10.31 19.22
N THR A 489 -0.86 -11.08 18.93
CA THR A 489 0.27 -11.25 19.87
C THR A 489 1.01 -9.93 20.08
N ALA A 490 1.23 -9.16 19.01
CA ALA A 490 1.83 -7.82 19.10
C ALA A 490 0.95 -6.86 19.90
N LEU A 491 -0.34 -6.75 19.56
CA LEU A 491 -1.32 -5.94 20.29
C LEU A 491 -1.37 -6.31 21.77
N SER A 492 -1.41 -7.61 22.07
CA SER A 492 -1.40 -8.15 23.43
C SER A 492 -0.22 -7.66 24.25
N ARG A 493 0.98 -7.64 23.66
CA ARG A 493 2.20 -7.20 24.35
C ARG A 493 2.28 -5.69 24.49
N ILE A 494 1.95 -4.92 23.45
CA ILE A 494 2.00 -3.46 23.55
C ILE A 494 0.93 -2.92 24.51
N CYS A 495 -0.24 -3.57 24.60
CA CYS A 495 -1.32 -3.22 25.52
C CYS A 495 -1.00 -3.49 27.01
N LEU A 496 0.18 -4.05 27.33
CA LEU A 496 0.67 -4.07 28.70
C LEU A 496 1.00 -2.66 29.23
N TYR A 497 1.29 -1.73 28.31
CA TYR A 497 1.62 -0.34 28.62
C TYR A 497 0.40 0.57 28.51
N GLU A 498 0.22 1.44 29.50
CA GLU A 498 -0.97 2.27 29.67
C GLU A 498 -1.24 3.21 28.48
N SER A 499 -0.20 3.89 27.96
CA SER A 499 -0.32 4.77 26.78
C SER A 499 -0.88 4.04 25.56
N ASN A 500 -0.35 2.85 25.29
CA ASN A 500 -0.80 2.00 24.19
C ASN A 500 -2.21 1.48 24.42
N LEU A 501 -2.52 1.07 25.65
CA LEU A 501 -3.85 0.57 26.03
C LEU A 501 -4.92 1.65 25.85
N GLN A 502 -4.62 2.90 26.24
CA GLN A 502 -5.49 4.04 26.00
C GLN A 502 -5.73 4.28 24.52
N THR A 503 -4.65 4.27 23.72
CA THR A 503 -4.72 4.46 22.28
C THR A 503 -5.55 3.36 21.64
N PHE A 504 -5.30 2.09 21.98
CA PHE A 504 -6.06 0.92 21.52
C PHE A 504 -7.57 1.05 21.75
N ILE A 505 -7.99 1.55 22.91
CA ILE A 505 -9.41 1.81 23.20
C ILE A 505 -9.95 3.00 22.37
N GLN A 506 -9.13 4.02 22.12
CA GLN A 506 -9.54 5.21 21.36
C GLN A 506 -9.67 4.94 19.86
N VAL A 507 -8.87 4.02 19.31
CA VAL A 507 -8.89 3.62 17.88
C VAL A 507 -9.76 2.39 17.62
N ASP A 508 -10.83 2.20 18.41
CA ASP A 508 -11.81 1.12 18.24
C ASP A 508 -11.24 -0.31 18.27
N GLY A 509 -10.08 -0.52 18.93
CA GLY A 509 -9.44 -1.83 19.01
C GLY A 509 -10.27 -2.91 19.72
N VAL A 510 -11.12 -2.52 20.68
CA VAL A 510 -12.04 -3.47 21.36
C VAL A 510 -13.10 -4.03 20.40
N PRO A 511 -13.88 -3.20 19.69
CA PRO A 511 -14.75 -3.66 18.61
C PRO A 511 -14.02 -4.56 17.59
N SER A 512 -12.85 -4.15 17.11
CA SER A 512 -12.11 -4.93 16.10
C SER A 512 -11.74 -6.32 16.64
N VAL A 513 -11.17 -6.41 17.85
CA VAL A 513 -10.86 -7.71 18.47
C VAL A 513 -12.10 -8.57 18.69
N MET A 514 -13.23 -7.97 19.05
CA MET A 514 -14.49 -8.69 19.20
C MET A 514 -14.98 -9.30 17.88
N GLU A 515 -14.86 -8.59 16.77
CA GLU A 515 -15.24 -9.12 15.45
C GLU A 515 -14.31 -10.24 14.98
N ILE A 516 -12.99 -10.10 15.20
CA ILE A 516 -12.02 -11.17 14.91
C ILE A 516 -12.36 -12.43 15.71
N LEU A 517 -12.68 -12.30 17.01
CA LEU A 517 -13.02 -13.46 17.85
C LEU A 517 -14.29 -14.18 17.37
N LYS A 518 -15.25 -13.46 16.78
CA LYS A 518 -16.45 -14.06 16.18
C LYS A 518 -16.12 -14.78 14.89
N GLU A 519 -15.34 -14.15 14.00
CA GLU A 519 -14.95 -14.73 12.71
C GLU A 519 -14.10 -15.99 12.90
N TYR A 520 -13.17 -15.95 13.86
CA TYR A 520 -12.23 -17.02 14.17
C TYR A 520 -12.60 -17.82 15.41
N ILE A 521 -13.89 -17.98 15.67
CA ILE A 521 -14.41 -18.71 16.85
C ILE A 521 -13.94 -20.17 16.90
N HIS A 522 -13.44 -20.71 15.80
CA HIS A 522 -12.97 -22.09 15.66
C HIS A 522 -11.45 -22.24 15.90
N GLU A 523 -10.66 -21.16 15.88
CA GLU A 523 -9.20 -21.21 15.93
C GLU A 523 -8.66 -20.82 17.32
N PRO A 524 -8.25 -21.79 18.17
CA PRO A 524 -7.91 -21.53 19.57
C PRO A 524 -6.77 -20.53 19.78
N ARG A 525 -5.82 -20.44 18.85
CA ARG A 525 -4.68 -19.51 18.99
C ARG A 525 -5.11 -18.06 18.83
N ILE A 526 -6.00 -17.78 17.87
CA ILE A 526 -6.59 -16.45 17.69
C ILE A 526 -7.43 -16.10 18.90
N LEU A 527 -8.27 -17.04 19.36
CA LEU A 527 -9.07 -16.88 20.57
C LEU A 527 -8.23 -16.52 21.79
N GLN A 528 -7.12 -17.24 21.99
CA GLN A 528 -6.22 -17.03 23.12
C GLN A 528 -5.69 -15.59 23.16
N TRP A 529 -5.12 -15.09 22.06
CA TRP A 529 -4.56 -13.74 22.04
C TRP A 529 -5.62 -12.64 22.01
N GLY A 530 -6.74 -12.84 21.31
CA GLY A 530 -7.84 -11.87 21.33
C GLY A 530 -8.46 -11.74 22.73
N ILE A 531 -8.70 -12.86 23.43
CA ILE A 531 -9.17 -12.83 24.83
C ILE A 531 -8.15 -12.15 25.74
N TYR A 532 -6.85 -12.37 25.52
CA TYR A 532 -5.83 -11.67 26.30
C TYR A 532 -5.87 -10.16 26.13
N CYS A 533 -6.01 -9.66 24.90
CA CYS A 533 -6.24 -8.24 24.63
C CYS A 533 -7.45 -7.71 25.43
N LEU A 534 -8.57 -8.44 25.42
CA LEU A 534 -9.78 -8.07 26.16
C LEU A 534 -9.57 -8.08 27.69
N VAL A 535 -8.75 -8.98 28.22
CA VAL A 535 -8.35 -8.97 29.63
C VAL A 535 -7.58 -7.69 29.97
N GLN A 536 -6.67 -7.23 29.09
CA GLN A 536 -5.89 -6.02 29.35
C GLN A 536 -6.76 -4.76 29.44
N VAL A 537 -7.77 -4.62 28.59
CA VAL A 537 -8.67 -3.45 28.60
C VAL A 537 -9.77 -3.53 29.67
N THR A 538 -9.93 -4.68 30.35
CA THR A 538 -10.93 -4.87 31.42
C THR A 538 -10.32 -5.04 32.81
N LYS A 539 -8.98 -5.04 32.95
CA LYS A 539 -8.31 -5.13 34.26
C LYS A 539 -8.63 -3.92 35.14
N VAL A 540 -8.39 -4.06 36.45
CA VAL A 540 -8.78 -3.07 37.47
C VAL A 540 -8.26 -1.66 37.14
N ASP A 541 -7.00 -1.59 36.73
CA ASP A 541 -6.32 -0.31 36.47
C ASP A 541 -6.50 0.17 35.02
N ALA A 542 -7.33 -0.50 34.22
CA ALA A 542 -7.51 -0.13 32.81
C ALA A 542 -8.22 1.23 32.67
N PRO A 543 -7.79 2.06 31.72
CA PRO A 543 -8.45 3.31 31.38
C PRO A 543 -9.83 3.01 30.80
N ARG A 544 -10.85 3.76 31.23
CA ARG A 544 -12.24 3.60 30.76
C ARG A 544 -12.81 2.19 30.95
N ARG A 545 -12.27 1.40 31.90
CA ARG A 545 -12.67 0.02 32.20
C ARG A 545 -14.19 -0.23 32.15
N SER A 546 -14.98 0.60 32.82
CA SER A 546 -16.43 0.41 32.89
C SER A 546 -17.10 0.51 31.52
N LYS A 547 -16.73 1.53 30.74
CA LYS A 547 -17.24 1.71 29.37
C LYS A 547 -16.82 0.56 28.47
N THR A 548 -15.58 0.09 28.59
CA THR A 548 -15.09 -1.05 27.81
C THR A 548 -15.85 -2.33 28.12
N VAL A 549 -16.10 -2.62 29.41
CA VAL A 549 -16.90 -3.79 29.82
C VAL A 549 -18.33 -3.71 29.27
N GLU A 550 -18.96 -2.53 29.33
CA GLU A 550 -20.29 -2.33 28.72
C GLU A 550 -20.27 -2.61 27.21
N TYR A 551 -19.23 -2.15 26.51
CA TYR A 551 -19.06 -2.39 25.08
C TYR A 551 -18.89 -3.87 24.75
N VAL A 552 -18.04 -4.58 25.50
CA VAL A 552 -17.84 -6.04 25.37
C VAL A 552 -19.15 -6.78 25.59
N ALA A 553 -19.93 -6.39 26.61
CA ALA A 553 -21.24 -6.99 26.88
C ALA A 553 -22.25 -6.71 25.75
N GLN A 554 -22.31 -5.48 25.24
CA GLN A 554 -23.18 -5.11 24.11
C GLN A 554 -22.85 -5.89 22.83
N MET A 555 -21.58 -6.26 22.65
CA MET A 555 -21.08 -7.04 21.51
C MET A 555 -21.20 -8.56 21.69
N GLN A 556 -22.02 -9.04 22.65
CA GLN A 556 -22.20 -10.45 22.99
C GLN A 556 -20.91 -11.15 23.49
N GLY A 557 -19.98 -10.39 24.06
CA GLY A 557 -18.72 -10.94 24.56
C GLY A 557 -18.88 -11.89 25.75
N ILE A 558 -19.98 -11.80 26.49
CA ILE A 558 -20.29 -12.70 27.60
C ILE A 558 -20.64 -14.10 27.08
N GLU A 559 -21.55 -14.17 26.11
CA GLU A 559 -22.00 -15.39 25.46
C GLU A 559 -20.84 -16.05 24.70
N MET A 560 -20.05 -15.24 24.01
CA MET A 560 -18.86 -15.70 23.31
C MET A 560 -17.81 -16.27 24.28
N ALA A 561 -17.50 -15.58 25.38
CA ALA A 561 -16.56 -16.09 26.38
C ALA A 561 -17.06 -17.37 27.05
N HIS A 562 -18.37 -17.50 27.29
CA HIS A 562 -18.97 -18.74 27.78
C HIS A 562 -18.81 -19.89 26.76
N TYR A 563 -19.09 -19.63 25.47
CA TYR A 563 -18.90 -20.59 24.39
C TYR A 563 -17.43 -21.03 24.26
N ILE A 564 -16.49 -20.09 24.32
CA ILE A 564 -15.04 -20.35 24.26
C ILE A 564 -14.64 -21.26 25.41
N LEU A 565 -15.05 -20.93 26.64
CA LEU A 565 -14.75 -21.73 27.82
C LEU A 565 -15.36 -23.15 27.72
N TYR A 566 -16.54 -23.28 27.12
CA TYR A 566 -17.23 -24.56 26.94
C TYR A 566 -16.53 -25.45 25.90
N ASN A 567 -16.25 -24.92 24.71
CA ASN A 567 -15.77 -25.72 23.57
C ASN A 567 -14.26 -25.81 23.47
N HIS A 568 -13.53 -24.76 23.86
CA HIS A 568 -12.08 -24.67 23.71
C HIS A 568 -11.35 -24.69 25.06
N GLY A 569 -12.04 -24.40 26.17
CA GLY A 569 -11.44 -24.45 27.50
C GLY A 569 -11.03 -25.86 27.93
N GLY A 570 -9.98 -25.95 28.73
CA GLY A 570 -9.43 -27.19 29.27
C GLY A 570 -7.91 -27.14 29.40
N LEU A 571 -7.31 -28.25 29.85
CA LEU A 571 -5.87 -28.34 30.14
C LEU A 571 -4.98 -28.12 28.91
N LEU A 572 -5.40 -28.58 27.73
CA LEU A 572 -4.66 -28.38 26.47
C LEU A 572 -4.61 -26.91 26.03
N GLN A 573 -5.53 -26.09 26.54
CA GLN A 573 -5.66 -24.66 26.25
C GLN A 573 -5.70 -23.88 27.57
N ALA A 574 -4.75 -24.19 28.46
CA ALA A 574 -4.64 -23.64 29.80
C ALA A 574 -4.73 -22.11 29.82
N HIS A 575 -3.94 -21.43 28.98
CA HIS A 575 -3.92 -19.97 28.88
C HIS A 575 -5.26 -19.39 28.41
N LEU A 576 -5.87 -19.97 27.38
CA LEU A 576 -7.18 -19.54 26.91
C LEU A 576 -8.23 -19.68 28.02
N THR A 577 -8.20 -20.79 28.77
CA THR A 577 -9.12 -21.05 29.88
C THR A 577 -8.92 -20.05 31.02
N ASP A 578 -7.67 -19.81 31.42
CA ASP A 578 -7.29 -18.86 32.46
C ASP A 578 -7.72 -17.43 32.11
N TRP A 579 -7.41 -16.98 30.89
CA TRP A 579 -7.72 -15.62 30.45
C TRP A 579 -9.21 -15.41 30.22
N THR A 580 -9.92 -16.43 29.73
CA THR A 580 -11.38 -16.36 29.62
C THR A 580 -12.01 -16.24 31.02
N ALA A 581 -11.54 -17.02 32.00
CA ALA A 581 -12.03 -16.90 33.37
C ALA A 581 -11.74 -15.51 33.98
N LYS A 582 -10.56 -14.95 33.73
CA LYS A 582 -10.18 -13.59 34.15
C LYS A 582 -11.04 -12.51 33.49
N LEU A 583 -11.33 -12.63 32.19
CA LEU A 583 -12.21 -11.71 31.47
C LEU A 583 -13.61 -11.70 32.10
N LEU A 584 -14.20 -12.87 32.31
CA LEU A 584 -15.51 -13.00 32.95
C LEU A 584 -15.52 -12.44 34.38
N TYR A 585 -14.44 -12.68 35.14
CA TYR A 585 -14.28 -12.11 36.49
C TYR A 585 -14.26 -10.57 36.44
N ASN A 586 -13.48 -9.99 35.53
CA ASN A 586 -13.39 -8.54 35.36
C ASN A 586 -14.73 -7.92 35.00
N ILE A 587 -15.51 -8.56 34.13
CA ILE A 587 -16.86 -8.11 33.74
C ILE A 587 -17.80 -8.08 34.95
N ILE A 588 -17.82 -9.15 35.76
CA ILE A 588 -18.65 -9.23 36.97
C ILE A 588 -18.24 -8.18 38.00
N GLU A 589 -16.94 -7.94 38.15
CA GLU A 589 -16.42 -6.98 39.11
C GLU A 589 -16.82 -5.54 38.78
N VAL A 590 -16.92 -5.20 37.50
CA VAL A 590 -17.41 -3.88 37.05
C VAL A 590 -18.92 -3.77 37.20
N ASN A 591 -19.67 -4.81 36.85
CA ASN A 591 -21.13 -4.76 36.91
C ASN A 591 -21.73 -6.10 37.37
N HIS A 592 -22.13 -6.11 38.64
CA HIS A 592 -22.73 -7.28 39.29
C HIS A 592 -24.03 -7.77 38.65
N ARG A 593 -24.72 -6.97 37.81
CA ARG A 593 -25.93 -7.41 37.10
C ARG A 593 -25.65 -8.58 36.17
N PHE A 594 -24.43 -8.69 35.65
CA PHE A 594 -24.04 -9.81 34.80
C PHE A 594 -24.03 -11.16 35.53
N VAL A 595 -23.96 -11.19 36.87
CA VAL A 595 -24.05 -12.45 37.64
C VAL A 595 -25.35 -13.19 37.31
N ALA A 596 -26.48 -12.50 37.19
CA ALA A 596 -27.75 -13.14 36.86
C ALA A 596 -27.72 -13.81 35.47
N ILE A 597 -27.08 -13.17 34.49
CA ILE A 597 -26.89 -13.70 33.14
C ILE A 597 -26.00 -14.96 33.19
N PHE A 598 -24.88 -14.91 33.92
CA PHE A 598 -23.99 -16.08 34.04
C PHE A 598 -24.65 -17.29 34.73
N LEU A 599 -25.52 -17.05 35.70
CA LEU A 599 -26.29 -18.12 36.34
C LEU A 599 -27.32 -18.72 35.40
N HIS A 600 -27.98 -17.89 34.59
CA HIS A 600 -28.92 -18.34 33.56
C HIS A 600 -28.21 -19.23 32.52
N GLU A 601 -27.01 -18.86 32.10
CA GLU A 601 -26.18 -19.62 31.14
C GLU A 601 -25.50 -20.86 31.76
N ASN A 602 -25.78 -21.20 33.02
CA ASN A 602 -25.23 -22.36 33.71
C ASN A 602 -23.68 -22.35 33.82
N LEU A 603 -23.07 -21.15 33.85
CA LEU A 603 -21.63 -21.00 33.99
C LEU A 603 -21.07 -21.69 35.26
N PRO A 604 -21.70 -21.67 36.46
CA PRO A 604 -21.15 -22.36 37.63
C PRO A 604 -20.92 -23.86 37.43
N SER A 605 -21.85 -24.55 36.76
CA SER A 605 -21.70 -25.97 36.46
C SER A 605 -20.52 -26.19 35.51
N LEU A 606 -20.39 -25.34 34.48
CA LEU A 606 -19.25 -25.40 33.56
C LEU A 606 -17.92 -25.18 34.30
N LEU A 607 -17.84 -24.19 35.20
CA LEU A 607 -16.64 -23.92 35.98
C LEU A 607 -16.25 -25.09 36.88
N VAL A 608 -17.20 -25.77 37.52
CA VAL A 608 -16.92 -26.98 38.31
C VAL A 608 -16.38 -28.10 37.42
N THR A 609 -16.95 -28.30 36.24
CA THR A 609 -16.41 -29.27 35.27
C THR A 609 -14.98 -28.92 34.88
N LYS A 610 -14.69 -27.65 34.56
CA LYS A 610 -13.33 -27.20 34.21
C LYS A 610 -12.35 -27.29 35.38
N LEU A 611 -12.78 -27.03 36.61
CA LEU A 611 -11.96 -27.22 37.81
C LEU A 611 -11.54 -28.68 38.00
N ILE A 612 -12.43 -29.63 37.73
CA ILE A 612 -12.13 -31.06 37.80
C ILE A 612 -11.15 -31.45 36.68
N GLU A 613 -11.37 -30.96 35.46
CA GLU A 613 -10.49 -31.20 34.30
C GLU A 613 -9.08 -30.63 34.50
N CYS A 614 -8.96 -29.48 35.16
CA CYS A 614 -7.73 -28.70 35.28
C CYS A 614 -7.08 -28.77 36.67
N LYS A 615 -7.45 -29.72 37.52
CA LYS A 615 -7.01 -29.84 38.92
C LYS A 615 -5.49 -29.89 39.12
N GLU A 616 -4.74 -30.25 38.07
CA GLU A 616 -3.28 -30.38 38.09
C GLU A 616 -2.54 -29.06 37.82
N GLU A 617 -3.25 -28.01 37.40
CA GLU A 617 -2.67 -26.71 37.08
C GLU A 617 -3.12 -25.63 38.10
N PRO A 618 -2.30 -25.31 39.12
CA PRO A 618 -2.71 -24.45 40.23
C PRO A 618 -3.13 -23.05 39.83
N SER A 619 -2.46 -22.45 38.82
CA SER A 619 -2.79 -21.14 38.27
C SER A 619 -4.21 -21.11 37.71
N LEU A 620 -4.58 -22.13 36.94
CA LEU A 620 -5.88 -22.23 36.33
C LEU A 620 -6.98 -22.51 37.36
N VAL A 621 -6.71 -23.41 38.31
CA VAL A 621 -7.61 -23.68 39.44
C VAL A 621 -7.90 -22.40 40.22
N ALA A 622 -6.87 -21.60 40.53
CA ALA A 622 -7.02 -20.34 41.25
C ALA A 622 -7.94 -19.35 40.51
N SER A 623 -7.74 -19.16 39.20
CA SER A 623 -8.57 -18.26 38.39
C SER A 623 -10.02 -18.72 38.29
N LEU A 624 -10.25 -20.02 38.06
CA LEU A 624 -11.59 -20.60 37.99
C LEU A 624 -12.31 -20.52 39.34
N LEU A 625 -11.63 -20.80 40.46
CA LEU A 625 -12.19 -20.65 41.81
C LEU A 625 -12.48 -19.19 42.15
N LYS A 626 -11.63 -18.26 41.71
CA LYS A 626 -11.86 -16.82 41.90
C LYS A 626 -13.12 -16.35 41.17
N LEU A 627 -13.31 -16.80 39.92
CA LEU A 627 -14.54 -16.54 39.16
C LEU A 627 -15.76 -17.18 39.82
N LEU A 628 -15.67 -18.46 40.21
CA LEU A 628 -16.77 -19.20 40.84
C LEU A 628 -17.17 -18.56 42.18
N SER A 629 -16.21 -18.19 43.02
CA SER A 629 -16.49 -17.53 44.30
C SER A 629 -17.18 -16.17 44.10
N LYS A 630 -16.73 -15.38 43.11
CA LYS A 630 -17.36 -14.10 42.76
C LYS A 630 -18.80 -14.26 42.26
N LEU A 631 -19.09 -15.31 41.49
CA LEU A 631 -20.44 -15.64 41.02
C LEU A 631 -21.38 -16.06 42.16
N LEU A 632 -20.87 -16.80 43.14
CA LEU A 632 -21.66 -17.34 44.24
C LEU A 632 -21.81 -16.38 45.42
N LEU A 633 -20.93 -15.39 45.55
CA LEU A 633 -20.92 -14.44 46.67
C LEU A 633 -22.28 -13.76 46.93
N PRO A 634 -23.04 -13.28 45.91
CA PRO A 634 -24.36 -12.68 46.14
C PRO A 634 -25.39 -13.64 46.75
N TYR A 635 -25.14 -14.96 46.69
CA TYR A 635 -26.05 -16.00 47.15
C TYR A 635 -25.57 -16.67 48.44
N ALA A 636 -24.45 -16.26 49.03
CA ALA A 636 -23.88 -16.88 50.23
C ALA A 636 -24.85 -16.91 51.43
N HIS A 637 -25.76 -15.94 51.52
CA HIS A 637 -26.79 -15.87 52.57
C HIS A 637 -28.12 -16.53 52.21
N THR A 638 -28.28 -16.95 50.96
CA THR A 638 -29.51 -17.55 50.46
C THR A 638 -29.32 -19.07 50.44
N LYS A 639 -30.19 -19.86 51.07
CA LYS A 639 -30.14 -21.33 51.03
C LYS A 639 -30.46 -21.83 49.60
N VAL A 640 -29.54 -21.68 48.66
CA VAL A 640 -29.67 -22.19 47.29
C VAL A 640 -29.16 -23.62 47.26
N LYS A 641 -30.05 -24.60 47.06
CA LYS A 641 -29.65 -25.98 46.78
C LYS A 641 -29.07 -26.06 45.36
N LEU A 642 -27.74 -26.08 45.24
CA LEU A 642 -27.06 -26.42 43.98
C LEU A 642 -27.20 -27.92 43.72
N THR A 643 -28.22 -28.33 42.96
CA THR A 643 -28.31 -29.72 42.48
C THR A 643 -27.48 -29.88 41.22
N VAL A 644 -26.29 -30.48 41.34
CA VAL A 644 -25.49 -30.94 40.18
C VAL A 644 -26.20 -32.15 39.58
N LYS A 645 -27.11 -31.93 38.64
CA LYS A 645 -27.71 -33.02 37.87
C LYS A 645 -26.65 -33.54 36.90
N SER A 646 -26.19 -34.78 37.11
CA SER A 646 -25.40 -35.56 36.14
C SER A 646 -26.10 -35.52 34.78
N CYS A 647 -25.59 -34.67 33.88
CA CYS A 647 -26.23 -34.41 32.60
C CYS A 647 -25.75 -35.49 31.61
N ARG A 648 -26.55 -36.54 31.40
CA ARG A 648 -26.38 -37.47 30.28
C ARG A 648 -26.46 -36.67 28.97
N ARG A 649 -25.35 -36.60 28.23
CA ARG A 649 -25.19 -35.90 26.93
C ARG A 649 -26.37 -36.18 25.99
N ARG A 650 -27.33 -35.25 25.88
CA ARG A 650 -28.22 -35.15 24.71
C ARG A 650 -27.57 -34.16 23.76
N LYS A 651 -27.14 -34.64 22.58
CA LYS A 651 -26.72 -33.78 21.46
C LYS A 651 -27.89 -32.87 21.10
N ARG A 652 -27.87 -31.61 21.55
CA ARG A 652 -28.70 -30.57 20.95
C ARG A 652 -27.98 -30.13 19.68
N VAL A 653 -28.68 -30.24 18.56
CA VAL A 653 -28.30 -29.57 17.32
C VAL A 653 -28.49 -28.08 17.58
N ILE A 654 -27.38 -27.36 17.70
CA ILE A 654 -27.36 -25.90 17.76
C ILE A 654 -27.64 -25.43 16.31
N PRO A 655 -28.53 -24.45 16.08
CA PRO A 655 -28.69 -23.89 14.74
C PRO A 655 -27.33 -23.37 14.26
N HIS A 656 -26.96 -23.71 13.03
CA HIS A 656 -25.75 -23.23 12.39
C HIS A 656 -25.71 -21.70 12.47
N TRP A 657 -24.65 -21.19 13.09
CA TRP A 657 -24.24 -19.79 13.03
C TRP A 657 -23.58 -19.51 11.70
#